data_AF-A0A8B9UE91-F1
#
_entry.id   AF-A0A8B9UE91-F1
#
_cell.length_a   1.000
_cell.length_b   1.000
_cell.length_c   1.000
_cell.angle_alpha   90.00
_cell.angle_beta   90.00
_cell.angle_gamma   90.00
#
_symmetry.space_group_name_H-M   'P 1'
#
loop_
_entity.id
_entity.type
_entity.pdbx_description
1 polymer ?
#
loop_
_entity_poly.entity_id
_entity_poly.type
_entity_poly.pdbx_seq_one_letter_code
_entity_poly.pdbx_strand_id
1 'polypeptide(L)'
;MFNREENTPGRLVCAGWTRLLIQAEPSRLWRCLPPLRRGGERRREGGMEGGDGGVPRLGGWGSGCVGWASGSLLGSAGSAIPQQRPPRAAPLRHRPRPRLRPRPRPPPWRSPRRPWVPPCCWCCWRRTPRRVSTPRAASWGHGDTGTAPSLCRKAADCCLLSSSSSSSSSSSSSAVLLRAPEAAQFLRQRQRRAYQVFEEAKQGHLERECVEERCSKEEAREVFENDPETEYFYPKYLDCIQKYGSPYTRSPDFLTCVHNLPNQCSPDPCYKEGTVKCEDLKGDFYCECKRGWQGEICDKDVDECKVQHGGCNQICLNKLGSYRCSCYSGYALKDSRTCEDIDECAASADICGEARCKNLISSYECLCDSGYKYNELRKTCDDINECEQQLCEQTCVNSPGSYTCHCDGRGGVKLSQDMNTCENIIPCVPFAVAKSVKSLYLGRMFSGTPVIRLRFKRKQPTRLVAEFDFRTFDPEGILFFAGGHQDSTWVVLALRKGRLELQLKYNGIGRVTSSGPLINHGMWQTISVEELERSLVIKVNRDAVMKIAVSGDLFTLDKGLYQLNLTVGGIPFKTKDLVLPINPRLDGCMRAWNWLNGEDSTIQETIRMNERMQCFSVAGRGSFYPGRGFAVFNLTYMQPSSGNETKTSWKIELNAAIQPATDTGVLFALVTEEASVPLSLSLIDYHSTKKLKQQFVILALEHTVVSRLAINLCDKKEHSVDILLKKDQLSLRVDGMAGESELSASELEDSLSILDSSLQSTVKTYVGGLPGEHPV
;
A
#
# COMPACT_ATOMS: atom_id res chain seq x y z
N MET A 1 26.82 25.96 -44.13
CA MET A 1 26.73 27.28 -43.45
C MET A 1 27.11 27.10 -41.99
N PHE A 2 27.57 28.16 -41.33
CA PHE A 2 27.75 28.18 -39.87
C PHE A 2 26.40 28.46 -39.19
N ASN A 3 26.16 27.85 -38.03
CA ASN A 3 26.24 28.64 -36.79
C ASN A 3 26.67 27.76 -35.61
N ARG A 4 27.13 28.42 -34.54
CA ARG A 4 27.83 27.83 -33.39
C ARG A 4 27.57 28.71 -32.18
N GLU A 5 26.91 28.16 -31.16
CA GLU A 5 26.90 28.77 -29.83
C GLU A 5 27.56 27.83 -28.84
N GLU A 6 28.62 28.32 -28.21
CA GLU A 6 29.29 27.70 -27.08
C GLU A 6 28.90 28.52 -25.85
N ASN A 7 28.53 27.86 -24.76
CA ASN A 7 28.60 28.49 -23.45
C ASN A 7 29.15 27.51 -22.42
N THR A 8 29.87 28.04 -21.42
CA THR A 8 30.91 27.28 -20.70
C THR A 8 30.48 26.79 -19.31
N PRO A 9 31.06 25.69 -18.80
CA PRO A 9 30.64 25.08 -17.54
C PRO A 9 31.23 25.76 -16.30
N GLY A 10 30.37 26.01 -15.30
CA GLY A 10 30.80 26.32 -13.93
C GLY A 10 31.54 25.14 -13.27
N ARG A 11 32.38 25.41 -12.26
CA ARG A 11 33.37 24.47 -11.75
C ARG A 11 33.52 24.53 -10.22
N LEU A 12 33.73 23.37 -9.59
CA LEU A 12 33.90 23.14 -8.13
C LEU A 12 32.60 23.37 -7.33
N VAL A 13 32.27 22.59 -6.30
CA VAL A 13 33.06 22.30 -5.08
C VAL A 13 33.36 20.81 -4.87
N CYS A 14 34.44 20.50 -4.15
CA CYS A 14 34.70 19.17 -3.59
C CYS A 14 34.63 19.17 -2.06
N ALA A 15 33.83 18.29 -1.47
CA ALA A 15 33.95 17.81 -0.10
C ALA A 15 33.40 16.37 -0.03
N GLY A 16 34.01 15.38 0.62
CA GLY A 16 35.25 15.42 1.42
C GLY A 16 34.98 15.23 2.91
N TRP A 17 34.40 14.09 3.30
CA TRP A 17 34.19 13.72 4.70
C TRP A 17 34.78 12.35 5.05
N THR A 18 34.94 12.12 6.36
CA THR A 18 36.06 11.32 6.88
C THR A 18 35.59 10.04 7.57
N ARG A 19 36.41 8.99 7.45
CA ARG A 19 36.31 7.73 8.18
C ARG A 19 36.43 7.98 9.70
N LEU A 20 35.42 7.59 10.48
CA LEU A 20 35.53 7.43 11.94
C LEU A 20 35.13 6.01 12.35
N LEU A 21 35.66 5.54 13.48
CA LEU A 21 35.60 4.14 13.90
C LEU A 21 35.63 4.08 15.44
N ILE A 22 34.53 3.67 16.07
CA ILE A 22 34.45 3.37 17.52
C ILE A 22 33.58 2.12 17.70
N GLN A 23 33.99 1.22 18.60
CA GLN A 23 33.26 0.01 18.99
C GLN A 23 32.56 0.20 20.34
N ALA A 24 31.44 -0.50 20.57
CA ALA A 24 30.92 -0.78 21.90
C ALA A 24 30.09 -2.08 21.92
N GLU A 25 30.27 -2.89 22.97
CA GLU A 25 29.62 -4.18 23.27
C GLU A 25 29.78 -4.41 24.81
N PRO A 26 29.11 -5.40 25.45
CA PRO A 26 27.73 -5.89 25.25
C PRO A 26 26.98 -6.21 26.59
N SER A 27 25.63 -6.24 26.62
CA SER A 27 24.91 -6.86 27.78
C SER A 27 23.43 -7.29 27.56
N ARG A 28 23.25 -8.57 27.21
CA ARG A 28 22.27 -9.58 27.70
C ARG A 28 20.78 -9.26 28.05
N LEU A 29 19.91 -10.16 27.52
CA LEU A 29 18.60 -10.65 28.04
C LEU A 29 17.41 -9.65 27.96
N TRP A 30 16.15 -10.08 27.74
CA TRP A 30 15.48 -11.37 28.01
C TRP A 30 14.78 -12.02 26.79
N ARG A 31 14.25 -13.26 26.97
CA ARG A 31 13.33 -13.96 26.05
C ARG A 31 11.90 -13.98 26.62
N CYS A 32 10.90 -14.06 25.75
CA CYS A 32 9.62 -14.72 26.01
C CYS A 32 9.18 -15.55 24.78
N LEU A 33 8.43 -16.63 25.02
CA LEU A 33 7.81 -17.52 24.02
C LEU A 33 6.37 -17.81 24.46
N PRO A 34 5.38 -17.90 23.54
CA PRO A 34 4.05 -18.43 23.85
C PRO A 34 4.08 -19.98 23.92
N PRO A 35 3.20 -20.62 24.72
CA PRO A 35 3.25 -22.05 24.99
C PRO A 35 2.37 -22.92 24.08
N LEU A 36 2.77 -24.19 23.92
CA LEU A 36 1.92 -25.30 23.46
C LEU A 36 1.61 -26.24 24.64
N ARG A 37 0.36 -26.70 24.77
CA ARG A 37 0.00 -27.90 25.54
C ARG A 37 -1.20 -28.64 24.94
N ARG A 38 -1.29 -29.95 25.21
CA ARG A 38 -2.30 -30.91 24.71
C ARG A 38 -3.02 -31.61 25.86
N GLY A 39 -4.23 -32.09 25.60
CA GLY A 39 -4.91 -33.18 26.33
C GLY A 39 -6.06 -32.74 27.26
N GLY A 40 -7.19 -33.45 27.33
CA GLY A 40 -7.63 -34.58 26.48
C GLY A 40 -8.88 -35.33 26.97
N GLU A 41 -9.40 -36.21 26.09
CA GLU A 41 -10.30 -37.37 26.34
C GLU A 41 -11.82 -37.22 26.68
N ARG A 42 -12.64 -37.76 25.75
CA ARG A 42 -13.77 -38.72 25.92
C ARG A 42 -15.24 -38.29 26.23
N ARG A 43 -16.10 -38.65 25.25
CA ARG A 43 -17.28 -39.59 25.29
C ARG A 43 -18.74 -39.06 25.29
N ARG A 44 -19.53 -39.64 24.34
CA ARG A 44 -21.00 -39.97 24.36
C ARG A 44 -22.02 -38.83 24.17
N GLU A 45 -23.22 -39.02 23.60
CA GLU A 45 -23.87 -40.08 22.77
C GLU A 45 -25.15 -39.52 22.07
N GLY A 46 -25.64 -40.13 20.96
CA GLY A 46 -26.90 -39.78 20.23
C GLY A 46 -26.79 -38.62 19.21
N GLY A 47 -27.60 -38.49 18.14
CA GLY A 47 -28.75 -39.26 17.58
C GLY A 47 -29.91 -38.31 17.17
N MET A 48 -30.71 -38.48 16.09
CA MET A 48 -30.76 -39.46 14.99
C MET A 48 -31.70 -38.96 13.82
N GLU A 49 -31.73 -39.67 12.67
CA GLU A 49 -32.73 -39.67 11.56
C GLU A 49 -32.63 -38.62 10.41
N GLY A 50 -32.88 -38.97 9.12
CA GLY A 50 -33.12 -40.30 8.52
C GLY A 50 -33.40 -40.33 6.99
N GLY A 51 -33.04 -41.45 6.34
CA GLY A 51 -33.38 -41.89 4.95
C GLY A 51 -32.66 -41.23 3.76
N ASP A 52 -32.34 -41.90 2.63
CA ASP A 52 -32.06 -43.31 2.23
C ASP A 52 -31.54 -43.30 0.76
N GLY A 53 -31.16 -44.37 0.03
CA GLY A 53 -31.08 -45.82 0.30
C GLY A 53 -30.69 -46.65 -0.95
N GLY A 54 -29.95 -47.77 -0.79
CA GLY A 54 -29.56 -48.74 -1.85
C GLY A 54 -28.33 -48.34 -2.71
N VAL A 55 -27.19 -49.06 -2.86
CA VAL A 55 -26.78 -50.50 -2.74
C VAL A 55 -27.30 -51.36 -3.89
N PRO A 56 -26.46 -52.06 -4.71
CA PRO A 56 -25.37 -53.02 -4.36
C PRO A 56 -24.04 -52.84 -5.16
N ARG A 57 -22.92 -53.62 -5.08
CA ARG A 57 -22.31 -54.66 -4.18
C ARG A 57 -20.82 -54.92 -4.60
N LEU A 58 -19.95 -55.31 -3.65
CA LEU A 58 -18.74 -56.21 -3.74
C LEU A 58 -17.64 -55.94 -4.81
N GLY A 59 -16.33 -56.16 -4.59
CA GLY A 59 -15.50 -56.66 -3.47
C GLY A 59 -14.02 -56.82 -3.97
N GLY A 60 -12.97 -57.12 -3.19
CA GLY A 60 -12.83 -57.41 -1.76
C GLY A 60 -11.34 -57.44 -1.32
N TRP A 61 -11.07 -57.79 -0.06
CA TRP A 61 -9.79 -57.69 0.67
C TRP A 61 -8.54 -58.38 0.04
N GLY A 62 -7.34 -57.91 0.42
CA GLY A 62 -6.08 -58.63 0.29
C GLY A 62 -4.94 -57.98 1.10
N SER A 63 -4.21 -58.74 1.91
CA SER A 63 -3.08 -58.27 2.75
C SER A 63 -1.96 -59.32 2.81
N GLY A 64 -0.70 -58.90 3.03
CA GLY A 64 0.42 -59.81 3.32
C GLY A 64 1.73 -59.48 2.57
N CYS A 65 2.84 -60.04 3.07
CA CYS A 65 4.21 -59.87 2.54
C CYS A 65 4.89 -61.25 2.34
N VAL A 66 6.18 -61.25 1.96
CA VAL A 66 7.05 -62.42 1.66
C VAL A 66 6.71 -63.05 0.29
N GLY A 67 7.60 -63.31 -0.68
CA GLY A 67 9.05 -63.47 -0.84
C GLY A 67 9.28 -63.73 -2.36
N TRP A 68 10.37 -64.30 -2.91
CA TRP A 68 11.65 -64.82 -2.38
C TRP A 68 12.59 -65.09 -3.60
N ALA A 69 13.93 -65.11 -3.41
CA ALA A 69 14.91 -65.72 -4.33
C ALA A 69 15.03 -65.12 -5.78
N SER A 70 16.08 -65.35 -6.60
CA SER A 70 17.47 -65.84 -6.40
C SER A 70 18.32 -65.57 -7.65
N GLY A 71 19.66 -65.52 -7.51
CA GLY A 71 20.58 -65.97 -8.57
C GLY A 71 21.91 -65.21 -8.66
N SER A 72 23.01 -65.89 -8.98
CA SER A 72 24.36 -65.29 -9.14
C SER A 72 25.26 -66.18 -10.02
N LEU A 73 26.51 -65.75 -10.29
CA LEU A 73 27.59 -66.42 -11.07
C LEU A 73 27.47 -66.22 -12.60
N LEU A 74 28.53 -66.05 -13.42
CA LEU A 74 30.01 -66.00 -13.24
C LEU A 74 30.61 -65.06 -14.32
N GLY A 75 31.56 -64.14 -14.04
CA GLY A 75 33.02 -64.32 -14.29
C GLY A 75 33.50 -63.50 -15.53
N SER A 76 34.78 -63.17 -15.79
CA SER A 76 36.00 -63.07 -14.95
C SER A 76 37.21 -62.48 -15.75
N ALA A 77 38.24 -61.94 -15.05
CA ALA A 77 39.56 -61.43 -15.53
C ALA A 77 39.62 -60.03 -16.24
N GLY A 78 40.70 -59.24 -16.12
CA GLY A 78 41.82 -59.29 -15.16
C GLY A 78 43.09 -58.45 -15.51
N SER A 79 43.69 -57.78 -14.50
CA SER A 79 45.11 -57.29 -14.42
C SER A 79 45.63 -56.20 -15.40
N ALA A 80 46.69 -55.41 -15.12
CA ALA A 80 47.39 -54.99 -13.88
C ALA A 80 48.35 -53.77 -14.15
N ILE A 81 48.99 -53.22 -13.10
CA ILE A 81 49.88 -52.03 -13.11
C ILE A 81 51.39 -52.41 -13.16
N PRO A 82 52.33 -51.46 -13.40
CA PRO A 82 53.37 -51.22 -12.36
C PRO A 82 53.79 -49.73 -12.13
N GLN A 83 54.79 -49.53 -11.25
CA GLN A 83 55.19 -48.28 -10.55
C GLN A 83 56.35 -47.51 -11.26
N GLN A 84 56.92 -46.36 -10.81
CA GLN A 84 57.75 -46.14 -9.59
C GLN A 84 57.88 -44.62 -9.15
N ARG A 85 58.97 -44.24 -8.43
CA ARG A 85 59.06 -43.11 -7.44
C ARG A 85 60.35 -42.21 -7.59
N PRO A 86 60.58 -41.15 -6.76
CA PRO A 86 61.47 -39.99 -7.09
C PRO A 86 62.84 -39.94 -6.35
N PRO A 87 63.64 -38.85 -6.50
CA PRO A 87 64.43 -38.33 -5.38
C PRO A 87 64.63 -36.78 -5.22
N ARG A 88 64.37 -36.29 -3.99
CA ARG A 88 65.15 -35.38 -3.09
C ARG A 88 65.94 -34.10 -3.53
N ALA A 89 65.84 -33.11 -2.61
CA ALA A 89 66.89 -32.16 -2.09
C ALA A 89 66.98 -30.68 -2.59
N ALA A 90 67.57 -29.81 -1.75
CA ALA A 90 67.72 -28.34 -1.87
C ALA A 90 69.14 -27.89 -1.40
N PRO A 91 69.59 -26.61 -1.55
CA PRO A 91 69.43 -25.61 -0.45
C PRO A 91 69.55 -24.07 -0.75
N LEU A 92 69.00 -23.25 0.18
CA LEU A 92 69.45 -21.95 0.80
C LEU A 92 70.28 -20.83 0.08
N ARG A 93 70.11 -19.59 0.64
CA ARG A 93 70.91 -18.32 0.52
C ARG A 93 70.54 -17.38 -0.66
N HIS A 94 70.63 -16.03 -0.59
CA HIS A 94 70.93 -15.08 0.51
C HIS A 94 70.25 -13.70 0.27
N ARG A 95 70.29 -12.77 1.26
CA ARG A 95 69.88 -11.35 1.13
C ARG A 95 71.03 -10.48 0.57
N PRO A 96 70.75 -9.21 0.19
CA PRO A 96 71.21 -8.13 1.09
C PRO A 96 70.15 -7.04 1.42
N ARG A 97 70.43 -6.26 2.47
CA ARG A 97 69.79 -4.96 2.81
C ARG A 97 70.83 -3.85 2.66
N PRO A 98 70.40 -2.62 2.36
CA PRO A 98 70.83 -1.47 3.17
C PRO A 98 69.65 -0.49 3.45
N ARG A 99 69.72 0.50 4.35
CA ARG A 99 70.45 0.70 5.63
C ARG A 99 69.57 1.62 6.53
N LEU A 100 70.04 2.06 7.70
CA LEU A 100 69.18 2.60 8.78
C LEU A 100 69.45 4.07 9.17
N ARG A 101 68.38 4.75 9.65
CA ARG A 101 68.37 5.93 10.58
C ARG A 101 68.81 7.29 9.99
N PRO A 102 68.53 8.45 10.63
CA PRO A 102 68.05 8.67 12.02
C PRO A 102 66.72 9.45 12.20
N ARG A 103 66.34 9.67 13.48
CA ARG A 103 65.30 10.63 13.92
C ARG A 103 65.87 12.07 14.00
N PRO A 104 64.99 13.08 14.07
CA PRO A 104 65.12 14.08 15.15
C PRO A 104 63.86 14.19 16.04
N ARG A 105 64.00 14.92 17.15
CA ARG A 105 62.90 15.37 18.04
C ARG A 105 62.47 16.80 17.63
N PRO A 106 61.26 17.26 17.97
CA PRO A 106 60.91 18.68 17.90
C PRO A 106 61.50 19.48 19.10
N PRO A 107 62.17 20.63 18.85
CA PRO A 107 62.46 21.66 19.85
C PRO A 107 61.55 22.91 19.69
N PRO A 108 61.46 23.81 20.71
CA PRO A 108 60.15 24.39 21.09
C PRO A 108 60.12 25.92 21.30
N TRP A 109 58.98 26.41 21.87
CA TRP A 109 58.69 27.78 22.32
C TRP A 109 58.43 28.80 21.18
N ARG A 110 57.72 29.92 21.36
CA ARG A 110 57.23 30.59 22.59
C ARG A 110 55.73 30.95 22.55
N SER A 111 55.15 31.00 23.75
CA SER A 111 53.93 31.74 24.15
C SER A 111 54.21 33.27 24.20
N PRO A 112 53.29 34.20 24.59
CA PRO A 112 51.96 34.05 25.20
C PRO A 112 50.89 34.91 24.43
N ARG A 113 49.68 35.32 24.88
CA ARG A 113 49.07 35.56 26.21
C ARG A 113 47.55 35.29 26.23
N ARG A 114 47.05 34.72 27.33
CA ARG A 114 45.76 35.06 27.98
C ARG A 114 45.99 36.25 28.94
N PRO A 115 44.98 36.94 29.52
CA PRO A 115 43.51 36.74 29.41
C PRO A 115 42.85 37.93 28.66
N TRP A 116 41.54 38.21 28.67
CA TRP A 116 40.68 38.60 29.81
C TRP A 116 39.25 37.98 29.76
N VAL A 117 38.49 38.22 30.83
CA VAL A 117 37.20 37.63 31.27
C VAL A 117 36.49 38.74 32.10
N PRO A 118 35.18 38.74 32.47
CA PRO A 118 33.89 38.28 31.89
C PRO A 118 33.09 39.56 31.44
N PRO A 119 31.79 39.86 31.75
CA PRO A 119 30.62 39.06 32.18
C PRO A 119 29.23 39.31 31.50
N CYS A 120 28.40 38.27 31.64
CA CYS A 120 26.99 38.23 32.07
C CYS A 120 26.04 39.47 31.98
N CYS A 121 24.86 39.18 31.38
CA CYS A 121 23.50 39.37 31.93
C CYS A 121 22.73 40.72 31.87
N TRP A 122 21.40 40.51 31.74
CA TRP A 122 20.25 41.28 32.26
C TRP A 122 19.60 42.44 31.45
N CYS A 123 18.37 42.12 31.00
CA CYS A 123 17.12 42.84 31.24
C CYS A 123 16.85 44.27 30.68
N CYS A 124 15.81 44.32 29.84
CA CYS A 124 14.70 45.29 29.84
C CYS A 124 14.98 46.81 29.66
N TRP A 125 14.42 47.39 28.59
CA TRP A 125 13.44 48.52 28.60
C TRP A 125 12.84 48.64 27.16
N ARG A 126 11.54 48.92 26.91
CA ARG A 126 10.65 50.06 27.20
C ARG A 126 10.77 51.24 26.19
N ARG A 127 9.62 51.63 25.62
CA ARG A 127 9.24 52.88 24.90
C ARG A 127 9.54 53.03 23.38
N THR A 128 8.44 53.27 22.64
CA THR A 128 8.29 53.97 21.33
C THR A 128 8.13 55.50 21.59
N PRO A 129 7.71 56.43 20.66
CA PRO A 129 7.43 56.35 19.21
C PRO A 129 7.94 57.57 18.34
N ARG A 130 7.73 57.52 17.01
CA ARG A 130 7.53 58.66 16.05
C ARG A 130 6.54 58.18 14.96
N ARG A 131 5.46 58.88 14.57
CA ARG A 131 5.31 60.11 13.73
C ARG A 131 5.85 59.95 12.28
N VAL A 132 5.18 60.38 11.20
CA VAL A 132 3.79 60.92 10.97
C VAL A 132 3.47 60.95 9.46
N SER A 133 2.21 60.76 9.02
CA SER A 133 1.64 61.38 7.79
C SER A 133 0.13 61.08 7.58
N THR A 134 -0.70 62.12 7.50
CA THR A 134 -2.14 62.17 7.15
C THR A 134 -2.31 63.11 5.93
N PRO A 135 -3.37 63.08 5.07
CA PRO A 135 -4.81 63.15 5.42
C PRO A 135 -5.71 62.28 4.47
N ARG A 136 -7.05 62.43 4.29
CA ARG A 136 -8.06 63.41 4.76
C ARG A 136 -9.48 62.80 4.90
N ALA A 137 -10.34 63.61 5.55
CA ALA A 137 -11.80 63.61 5.73
C ALA A 137 -12.67 63.43 4.45
N ALA A 138 -14.02 63.27 4.48
CA ALA A 138 -15.05 63.44 5.55
C ALA A 138 -16.32 62.56 5.25
N SER A 139 -17.55 62.64 5.83
CA SER A 139 -18.20 63.44 6.91
C SER A 139 -19.62 62.89 7.26
N TRP A 140 -20.01 62.93 8.56
CA TRP A 140 -21.40 63.03 9.12
C TRP A 140 -22.37 61.83 8.95
N GLY A 141 -23.34 61.57 9.86
CA GLY A 141 -23.65 62.17 11.18
C GLY A 141 -24.94 61.63 11.87
N HIS A 142 -25.11 61.91 13.18
CA HIS A 142 -26.20 61.52 14.11
C HIS A 142 -26.32 60.01 14.52
N GLY A 143 -26.74 59.63 15.74
CA GLY A 143 -27.09 60.41 16.95
C GLY A 143 -27.29 59.54 18.23
N ASP A 144 -27.39 60.18 19.41
CA ASP A 144 -27.33 59.64 20.81
C ASP A 144 -28.46 58.63 21.20
N THR A 145 -28.46 57.85 22.29
CA THR A 145 -27.95 57.96 23.70
C THR A 145 -27.55 56.56 24.28
N GLY A 146 -26.69 56.39 25.30
CA GLY A 146 -26.95 56.43 26.77
C GLY A 146 -27.52 55.10 27.33
N THR A 147 -27.03 54.42 28.40
CA THR A 147 -25.96 54.70 29.40
C THR A 147 -25.43 53.38 30.06
N ALA A 148 -24.39 53.42 30.90
CA ALA A 148 -23.73 52.28 31.61
C ALA A 148 -24.39 51.97 33.00
N PRO A 149 -23.87 51.15 33.98
CA PRO A 149 -22.57 50.44 34.17
C PRO A 149 -22.73 48.89 34.36
N SER A 150 -21.76 47.95 34.56
CA SER A 150 -20.45 47.84 35.28
C SER A 150 -20.53 48.00 36.82
N LEU A 151 -19.73 47.37 37.71
CA LEU A 151 -18.40 46.73 37.69
C LEU A 151 -18.26 45.57 38.74
N CYS A 152 -17.34 44.60 38.49
CA CYS A 152 -16.34 44.01 39.45
C CYS A 152 -16.78 43.29 40.78
N ARG A 153 -16.00 42.40 41.44
CA ARG A 153 -14.66 41.78 41.22
C ARG A 153 -14.42 40.59 42.19
N LYS A 154 -13.71 39.54 41.73
CA LYS A 154 -12.74 38.68 42.49
C LYS A 154 -13.27 37.85 43.68
N ALA A 155 -12.54 36.90 44.30
CA ALA A 155 -11.49 35.90 43.93
C ALA A 155 -10.95 35.30 45.26
N ALA A 156 -10.49 34.04 45.39
CA ALA A 156 -10.52 32.84 44.54
C ALA A 156 -10.18 31.60 45.43
N ASP A 157 -10.09 30.40 44.85
CA ASP A 157 -9.77 29.13 45.52
C ASP A 157 -8.38 29.10 46.22
N CYS A 158 -8.16 28.21 47.20
CA CYS A 158 -7.62 26.86 46.95
C CYS A 158 -7.32 26.02 48.22
N CYS A 159 -6.90 24.77 48.00
CA CYS A 159 -6.41 23.72 48.93
C CYS A 159 -7.48 22.97 49.76
N LEU A 160 -7.72 21.64 49.62
CA LEU A 160 -6.85 20.44 49.49
C LEU A 160 -6.16 20.09 50.84
N LEU A 161 -6.01 18.84 51.33
CA LEU A 161 -6.31 17.44 50.90
C LEU A 161 -6.21 16.53 52.17
N SER A 162 -6.55 15.22 52.28
CA SER A 162 -7.05 14.19 51.35
C SER A 162 -7.75 12.99 52.06
N SER A 163 -8.49 12.20 51.26
CA SER A 163 -8.53 10.70 51.27
C SER A 163 -8.95 9.86 52.50
N SER A 164 -9.95 8.99 52.24
CA SER A 164 -9.94 7.51 52.44
C SER A 164 -10.73 6.82 53.56
N SER A 165 -11.06 5.55 53.28
CA SER A 165 -11.59 4.48 54.15
C SER A 165 -13.09 4.52 54.50
N SER A 166 -13.61 3.36 54.94
CA SER A 166 -15.03 3.02 54.97
C SER A 166 -15.41 2.18 56.19
N SER A 167 -16.74 2.06 56.39
CA SER A 167 -17.45 0.95 57.07
C SER A 167 -17.31 0.73 58.59
N SER A 168 -18.47 0.45 59.18
CA SER A 168 -18.74 -0.43 60.35
C SER A 168 -18.24 -0.09 61.76
N SER A 169 -19.17 0.47 62.55
CA SER A 169 -19.59 0.01 63.89
C SER A 169 -18.58 -0.25 65.03
N SER A 170 -18.73 0.45 66.15
CA SER A 170 -19.42 -0.11 67.35
C SER A 170 -19.42 0.85 68.59
N SER A 171 -20.24 0.49 69.59
CA SER A 171 -20.15 0.84 71.03
C SER A 171 -20.09 2.32 71.51
N SER A 172 -21.25 2.79 71.98
CA SER A 172 -21.51 3.31 73.35
C SER A 172 -20.95 4.65 73.88
N SER A 173 -21.90 5.43 74.42
CA SER A 173 -21.77 6.42 75.53
C SER A 173 -21.06 7.75 75.21
N SER A 174 -21.47 8.91 75.75
CA SER A 174 -22.50 9.20 76.76
C SER A 174 -23.42 10.37 76.35
N ALA A 175 -24.63 10.41 76.88
CA ALA A 175 -25.58 11.51 76.71
C ALA A 175 -25.76 12.31 78.02
N VAL A 176 -26.24 13.55 77.90
CA VAL A 176 -26.77 14.36 79.01
C VAL A 176 -28.23 14.68 78.64
N LEU A 177 -29.27 14.00 79.16
CA LEU A 177 -29.76 13.87 80.55
C LEU A 177 -30.24 15.18 81.21
N LEU A 178 -31.43 15.62 80.79
CA LEU A 178 -32.48 15.92 81.77
C LEU A 178 -33.21 14.62 82.15
N ARG A 179 -33.89 14.61 83.30
CA ARG A 179 -34.17 13.38 84.07
C ARG A 179 -35.63 12.90 83.99
N ALA A 180 -35.83 11.61 84.27
CA ALA A 180 -37.15 10.97 84.24
C ALA A 180 -38.19 11.29 85.35
N PRO A 181 -37.90 11.91 86.52
CA PRO A 181 -38.94 12.10 87.55
C PRO A 181 -39.94 13.21 87.20
N GLU A 182 -39.56 14.18 86.36
CA GLU A 182 -40.44 15.28 85.94
C GLU A 182 -41.45 14.82 84.85
N ALA A 183 -41.10 13.79 84.07
CA ALA A 183 -41.99 13.15 83.10
C ALA A 183 -42.99 12.16 83.76
N ALA A 184 -42.99 12.02 85.08
CA ALA A 184 -43.69 10.93 85.80
C ALA A 184 -44.83 11.41 86.73
N GLN A 185 -45.20 12.70 86.69
CA GLN A 185 -46.10 13.30 87.69
C GLN A 185 -47.56 13.53 87.24
N PHE A 186 -47.92 13.20 85.99
CA PHE A 186 -49.28 13.38 85.44
C PHE A 186 -50.08 12.09 85.19
N LEU A 187 -49.57 10.91 85.57
CA LEU A 187 -50.21 9.61 85.29
C LEU A 187 -50.19 8.64 86.49
N ARG A 188 -51.03 8.92 87.49
CA ARG A 188 -51.59 7.99 88.51
C ARG A 188 -52.81 8.68 89.14
N GLN A 189 -53.84 7.97 89.60
CA GLN A 189 -53.93 6.54 89.93
C GLN A 189 -54.96 5.76 89.09
N ARG A 190 -54.75 4.46 88.96
CA ARG A 190 -55.75 3.45 88.58
C ARG A 190 -56.01 2.54 89.78
N GLN A 191 -57.28 2.34 90.16
CA GLN A 191 -57.78 1.07 90.69
C GLN A 191 -59.03 0.74 89.86
N ARG A 192 -58.94 -0.14 88.85
CA ARG A 192 -58.93 -1.62 88.93
C ARG A 192 -60.24 -2.22 89.47
N ARG A 193 -61.06 -2.67 88.50
CA ARG A 193 -61.80 -3.96 88.46
C ARG A 193 -62.89 -4.20 89.52
N ALA A 194 -63.88 -5.06 89.31
CA ALA A 194 -64.58 -5.58 88.11
C ALA A 194 -65.62 -6.60 88.64
N TYR A 195 -66.84 -6.62 88.11
CA TYR A 195 -67.88 -7.67 88.26
C TYR A 195 -68.02 -8.40 89.63
N GLN A 196 -69.16 -8.22 90.31
CA GLN A 196 -70.11 -9.32 90.64
C GLN A 196 -71.28 -8.86 91.53
N VAL A 197 -72.45 -8.62 90.91
CA VAL A 197 -73.81 -9.11 91.27
C VAL A 197 -74.59 -9.00 89.94
N PHE A 198 -74.73 -10.07 89.14
CA PHE A 198 -75.86 -11.02 89.11
C PHE A 198 -77.24 -10.35 88.99
N GLU A 199 -77.81 -10.31 87.78
CA GLU A 199 -78.86 -11.24 87.33
C GLU A 199 -80.28 -10.96 87.88
N GLU A 200 -80.85 -9.78 87.61
CA GLU A 200 -82.31 -9.56 87.87
C GLU A 200 -82.95 -8.44 87.00
N ALA A 201 -82.89 -8.58 85.67
CA ALA A 201 -83.58 -7.65 84.74
C ALA A 201 -83.96 -8.24 83.35
N LYS A 202 -83.70 -9.53 83.07
CA LYS A 202 -83.80 -10.10 81.70
C LYS A 202 -85.22 -10.54 81.29
N GLN A 203 -86.26 -10.00 81.94
CA GLN A 203 -87.65 -10.31 81.63
C GLN A 203 -88.49 -9.04 81.77
N GLY A 204 -88.90 -8.49 80.62
CA GLY A 204 -89.75 -7.31 80.59
C GLY A 204 -91.16 -7.64 81.07
N HIS A 205 -91.64 -6.88 82.05
CA HIS A 205 -93.06 -6.76 82.34
C HIS A 205 -93.40 -5.31 82.69
N LEU A 206 -94.59 -4.87 82.26
CA LEU A 206 -95.12 -3.55 82.58
C LEU A 206 -95.54 -3.51 84.07
N GLU A 207 -95.14 -2.47 84.81
CA GLU A 207 -95.99 -1.30 85.09
C GLU A 207 -95.33 -0.29 86.06
N ARG A 208 -95.52 1.00 85.76
CA ARG A 208 -95.77 2.13 86.71
C ARG A 208 -94.67 2.60 87.67
N GLU A 209 -94.28 3.88 87.59
CA GLU A 209 -94.79 5.03 88.39
C GLU A 209 -94.28 4.99 89.86
N CYS A 210 -93.79 6.07 90.48
CA CYS A 210 -93.71 7.49 90.13
C CYS A 210 -92.64 8.16 91.05
N VAL A 211 -92.14 9.40 90.90
CA VAL A 211 -92.53 10.62 90.15
C VAL A 211 -91.24 11.34 89.66
N GLU A 212 -91.33 12.12 88.58
CA GLU A 212 -90.51 13.29 88.09
C GLU A 212 -89.08 13.57 88.68
N GLU A 213 -88.09 14.02 87.92
CA GLU A 213 -88.13 15.01 86.83
C GLU A 213 -87.27 14.66 85.59
N ARG A 214 -87.62 15.28 84.45
CA ARG A 214 -86.82 15.51 83.20
C ARG A 214 -85.54 14.68 82.94
N CYS A 215 -85.68 13.69 82.06
CA CYS A 215 -84.56 13.02 81.37
C CYS A 215 -83.69 14.01 80.57
N SER A 216 -82.37 13.92 80.75
CA SER A 216 -81.32 14.73 80.14
C SER A 216 -80.84 14.21 78.78
N LYS A 217 -79.96 14.97 78.11
CA LYS A 217 -79.32 14.54 76.84
C LYS A 217 -78.38 13.35 77.08
N GLU A 218 -77.83 13.28 78.29
CA GLU A 218 -76.90 12.28 78.76
C GLU A 218 -77.62 10.95 79.02
N GLU A 219 -78.76 10.96 79.73
CA GLU A 219 -79.61 9.78 79.93
C GLU A 219 -80.16 9.22 78.60
N ALA A 220 -80.47 10.10 77.64
CA ALA A 220 -80.86 9.67 76.29
C ALA A 220 -79.75 8.90 75.54
N ARG A 221 -78.46 9.10 75.88
CA ARG A 221 -77.34 8.30 75.33
C ARG A 221 -77.20 6.93 76.02
N GLU A 222 -77.66 6.79 77.26
CA GLU A 222 -77.58 5.52 78.00
C GLU A 222 -78.64 4.51 77.53
N VAL A 223 -79.77 4.97 76.98
CA VAL A 223 -80.83 4.12 76.40
C VAL A 223 -80.43 3.50 75.05
N PHE A 224 -79.52 4.12 74.29
CA PHE A 224 -79.14 3.71 72.92
C PHE A 224 -77.66 3.30 72.78
N GLU A 225 -77.04 2.82 73.86
CA GLU A 225 -75.69 2.22 73.93
C GLU A 225 -74.54 3.00 73.23
N ASN A 226 -74.70 4.31 73.01
CA ASN A 226 -73.79 5.19 72.25
C ASN A 226 -73.63 4.85 70.76
N ASP A 227 -74.70 4.41 70.08
CA ASP A 227 -74.69 4.22 68.62
C ASP A 227 -74.34 5.54 67.87
N PRO A 228 -73.35 5.55 66.97
CA PRO A 228 -72.94 6.76 66.24
C PRO A 228 -74.00 7.32 65.28
N GLU A 229 -75.01 6.55 64.84
CA GLU A 229 -76.13 7.08 64.04
C GLU A 229 -76.94 8.15 64.82
N THR A 230 -76.85 8.15 66.17
CA THR A 230 -77.56 9.10 67.04
C THR A 230 -77.22 10.57 66.74
N GLU A 231 -75.97 10.91 66.38
CA GLU A 231 -75.61 12.30 66.07
C GLU A 231 -76.22 12.81 64.75
N TYR A 232 -76.48 11.90 63.80
CA TYR A 232 -77.15 12.20 62.53
C TYR A 232 -78.69 12.22 62.68
N PHE A 233 -79.23 11.35 63.52
CA PHE A 233 -80.66 11.20 63.77
C PHE A 233 -81.23 12.36 64.61
N TYR A 234 -80.57 12.73 65.70
CA TYR A 234 -81.10 13.66 66.71
C TYR A 234 -81.50 15.05 66.16
N PRO A 235 -80.74 15.71 65.26
CA PRO A 235 -81.14 17.00 64.69
C PRO A 235 -82.42 16.91 63.84
N LYS A 236 -82.57 15.84 63.05
CA LYS A 236 -83.75 15.64 62.17
C LYS A 236 -84.98 15.19 62.97
N TYR A 237 -84.77 14.43 64.04
CA TYR A 237 -85.80 14.12 65.03
C TYR A 237 -86.35 15.38 65.71
N LEU A 238 -85.48 16.32 66.11
CA LEU A 238 -85.89 17.63 66.63
C LEU A 238 -86.68 18.44 65.60
N ASP A 239 -86.28 18.42 64.32
CA ASP A 239 -86.98 19.11 63.23
C ASP A 239 -88.40 18.54 63.01
N CYS A 240 -88.55 17.20 63.05
CA CYS A 240 -89.85 16.53 63.04
C CYS A 240 -90.71 16.92 64.26
N ILE A 241 -90.14 17.02 65.47
CA ILE A 241 -90.86 17.47 66.68
C ILE A 241 -91.31 18.94 66.55
N GLN A 242 -90.42 19.82 66.08
CA GLN A 242 -90.73 21.25 65.94
C GLN A 242 -91.82 21.51 64.90
N LYS A 243 -91.95 20.63 63.90
CA LYS A 243 -92.87 20.76 62.77
C LYS A 243 -94.22 20.06 62.94
N TYR A 244 -94.26 18.93 63.65
CA TYR A 244 -95.48 18.10 63.84
C TYR A 244 -95.96 18.02 65.30
N GLY A 245 -95.25 18.64 66.25
CA GLY A 245 -95.58 18.62 67.66
C GLY A 245 -94.92 17.45 68.41
N SER A 246 -95.26 17.32 69.70
CA SER A 246 -94.59 16.34 70.58
C SER A 246 -94.95 14.88 70.25
N PRO A 247 -94.08 13.90 70.52
CA PRO A 247 -94.40 12.48 70.32
C PRO A 247 -95.59 11.95 71.13
N TYR A 248 -95.99 12.67 72.19
CA TYR A 248 -97.08 12.29 73.10
C TYR A 248 -98.47 12.51 72.50
N THR A 249 -98.59 13.44 71.54
CA THR A 249 -99.73 13.50 70.62
C THR A 249 -99.50 12.48 69.51
N ARG A 250 -100.26 11.38 69.50
CA ARG A 250 -100.18 10.29 68.51
C ARG A 250 -100.61 10.74 67.10
N SER A 251 -99.78 11.54 66.46
CA SER A 251 -99.91 11.97 65.07
C SER A 251 -99.35 10.90 64.12
N PRO A 252 -100.09 10.46 63.09
CA PRO A 252 -99.56 9.57 62.05
C PRO A 252 -98.38 10.20 61.29
N ASP A 253 -98.41 11.51 61.05
CA ASP A 253 -97.45 12.24 60.22
C ASP A 253 -96.06 12.35 60.86
N PHE A 254 -95.99 12.26 62.19
CA PHE A 254 -94.72 12.19 62.92
C PHE A 254 -93.97 10.89 62.60
N LEU A 255 -94.68 9.78 62.42
CA LEU A 255 -94.07 8.47 62.21
C LEU A 255 -93.49 8.31 60.79
N THR A 256 -94.11 8.95 59.79
CA THR A 256 -93.60 8.97 58.41
C THR A 256 -92.45 9.96 58.20
N CYS A 257 -92.37 11.03 59.00
CA CYS A 257 -91.25 12.00 58.98
C CYS A 257 -89.89 11.33 59.24
N VAL A 258 -89.85 10.33 60.13
CA VAL A 258 -88.62 9.67 60.59
C VAL A 258 -88.08 8.62 59.60
N HIS A 259 -88.92 8.02 58.75
CA HIS A 259 -88.55 6.84 57.96
C HIS A 259 -87.98 7.13 56.55
N ASN A 260 -88.11 8.35 56.01
CA ASN A 260 -87.78 8.67 54.61
C ASN A 260 -86.64 9.69 54.49
N LEU A 261 -85.40 9.21 54.58
CA LEU A 261 -84.19 9.98 54.26
C LEU A 261 -83.84 9.84 52.76
N PRO A 262 -83.46 10.92 52.06
CA PRO A 262 -83.19 10.88 50.62
C PRO A 262 -81.83 10.25 50.28
N ASN A 263 -81.77 9.54 49.15
CA ASN A 263 -80.56 8.94 48.58
C ASN A 263 -79.55 10.02 48.15
N GLN A 264 -78.29 9.92 48.61
CA GLN A 264 -77.26 10.94 48.33
C GLN A 264 -76.64 10.86 46.92
N CYS A 265 -76.82 9.76 46.19
CA CYS A 265 -76.43 9.62 44.77
C CYS A 265 -77.49 10.20 43.80
N SER A 266 -78.23 11.25 44.19
CA SER A 266 -79.32 11.83 43.38
C SER A 266 -79.57 13.31 43.71
N PRO A 267 -79.00 14.27 42.94
CA PRO A 267 -78.19 14.07 41.74
C PRO A 267 -76.84 13.38 42.04
N ASP A 268 -76.36 12.58 41.09
CA ASP A 268 -75.08 11.88 41.19
C ASP A 268 -73.91 12.88 41.40
N PRO A 269 -73.21 12.84 42.55
CA PRO A 269 -72.09 13.73 42.85
C PRO A 269 -70.78 13.31 42.16
N CYS A 270 -70.71 12.09 41.65
CA CYS A 270 -69.49 11.50 41.11
C CYS A 270 -69.19 11.97 39.68
N TYR A 271 -67.90 12.07 39.32
CA TYR A 271 -67.50 12.47 37.98
C TYR A 271 -67.78 11.35 36.97
N LYS A 272 -68.68 11.62 36.03
CA LYS A 272 -69.29 10.62 35.11
C LYS A 272 -68.27 9.87 34.26
N GLU A 273 -67.20 10.54 33.83
CA GLU A 273 -66.14 9.91 33.02
C GLU A 273 -65.21 9.07 33.89
N GLY A 274 -64.94 9.47 35.13
CA GLY A 274 -64.04 8.78 36.07
C GLY A 274 -64.66 7.69 36.95
N THR A 275 -65.99 7.59 37.06
CA THR A 275 -66.66 6.72 38.06
C THR A 275 -67.29 5.46 37.44
N VAL A 276 -67.30 4.34 38.17
CA VAL A 276 -67.99 3.06 37.85
C VAL A 276 -69.42 3.05 38.39
N LYS A 277 -69.59 3.36 39.69
CA LYS A 277 -70.88 3.50 40.38
C LYS A 277 -70.76 4.47 41.57
N CYS A 278 -71.87 5.09 41.95
CA CYS A 278 -72.06 5.78 43.22
C CYS A 278 -72.79 4.83 44.19
N GLU A 279 -72.33 4.74 45.43
CA GLU A 279 -72.99 4.00 46.52
C GLU A 279 -73.41 4.97 47.64
N ASP A 280 -74.68 4.89 48.04
CA ASP A 280 -75.27 5.72 49.10
C ASP A 280 -74.99 5.11 50.47
N LEU A 281 -74.26 5.85 51.32
CA LEU A 281 -73.91 5.44 52.68
C LEU A 281 -74.82 6.10 53.73
N LYS A 282 -76.02 6.57 53.33
CA LYS A 282 -77.09 7.09 54.22
C LYS A 282 -76.68 8.30 55.09
N GLY A 283 -75.71 9.07 54.63
CA GLY A 283 -75.14 10.20 55.36
C GLY A 283 -73.91 10.77 54.67
N ASP A 284 -73.21 9.89 53.94
CA ASP A 284 -72.12 10.18 53.02
C ASP A 284 -72.34 9.41 51.70
N PHE A 285 -71.48 9.58 50.70
CA PHE A 285 -71.50 8.84 49.43
C PHE A 285 -70.12 8.25 49.10
N TYR A 286 -70.10 7.17 48.31
CA TYR A 286 -68.87 6.56 47.83
C TYR A 286 -68.86 6.38 46.31
N CYS A 287 -67.90 7.02 45.63
CA CYS A 287 -67.67 6.85 44.20
C CYS A 287 -66.63 5.74 43.96
N GLU A 288 -67.03 4.61 43.35
CA GLU A 288 -66.06 3.61 42.89
C GLU A 288 -65.34 4.14 41.64
N CYS A 289 -64.10 4.61 41.78
CA CYS A 289 -63.35 5.16 40.66
C CYS A 289 -62.90 4.07 39.67
N LYS A 290 -62.98 4.39 38.38
CA LYS A 290 -62.34 3.62 37.31
C LYS A 290 -60.82 3.65 37.51
N ARG A 291 -60.12 2.62 37.05
CA ARG A 291 -58.65 2.63 36.97
C ARG A 291 -58.20 3.85 36.14
N GLY A 292 -57.16 4.55 36.62
CA GLY A 292 -56.73 5.84 36.08
C GLY A 292 -57.34 7.07 36.76
N TRP A 293 -58.29 6.91 37.70
CA TRP A 293 -58.96 8.02 38.41
C TRP A 293 -58.85 7.90 39.93
N GLN A 294 -58.87 9.06 40.61
CA GLN A 294 -58.73 9.23 42.06
C GLN A 294 -59.48 10.49 42.55
N GLY A 295 -59.52 10.69 43.87
CA GLY A 295 -60.29 11.74 44.53
C GLY A 295 -61.68 11.26 44.95
N GLU A 296 -62.30 11.95 45.91
CA GLU A 296 -63.56 11.55 46.55
C GLU A 296 -64.74 11.44 45.56
N ILE A 297 -64.73 12.28 44.52
CA ILE A 297 -65.70 12.27 43.41
C ILE A 297 -65.09 11.72 42.09
N CYS A 298 -63.93 11.06 42.15
CA CYS A 298 -63.19 10.56 40.98
C CYS A 298 -62.86 11.64 39.91
N ASP A 299 -62.69 12.89 40.34
CA ASP A 299 -62.43 14.06 39.48
C ASP A 299 -60.97 14.20 39.04
N LYS A 300 -60.05 13.52 39.72
CA LYS A 300 -58.61 13.69 39.53
C LYS A 300 -58.04 12.50 38.76
N ASP A 301 -57.28 12.85 37.72
CA ASP A 301 -56.48 11.92 36.94
C ASP A 301 -55.34 11.30 37.78
N VAL A 302 -55.02 10.03 37.54
CA VAL A 302 -53.86 9.34 38.13
C VAL A 302 -52.74 9.35 37.09
N ASP A 303 -51.81 10.32 37.18
CA ASP A 303 -50.66 10.40 36.29
C ASP A 303 -49.71 9.21 36.50
N GLU A 304 -49.94 8.13 35.76
CA GLU A 304 -49.17 6.89 35.87
C GLU A 304 -47.73 7.08 35.39
N CYS A 305 -47.45 8.10 34.58
CA CYS A 305 -46.08 8.42 34.15
C CYS A 305 -45.19 8.91 35.30
N LYS A 306 -45.77 9.47 36.38
CA LYS A 306 -45.02 9.79 37.61
C LYS A 306 -44.55 8.55 38.38
N VAL A 307 -45.15 7.38 38.16
CA VAL A 307 -44.84 6.13 38.86
C VAL A 307 -44.16 5.16 37.91
N GLN A 308 -42.84 5.00 38.04
CA GLN A 308 -42.04 4.08 37.21
C GLN A 308 -42.23 4.29 35.69
N HIS A 309 -42.44 5.54 35.24
CA HIS A 309 -42.77 5.89 33.84
C HIS A 309 -43.96 5.08 33.26
N GLY A 310 -44.95 4.68 34.08
CA GLY A 310 -46.04 3.80 33.65
C GLY A 310 -45.59 2.41 33.17
N GLY A 311 -44.32 2.03 33.37
CA GLY A 311 -43.72 0.84 32.76
C GLY A 311 -43.37 1.00 31.27
N CYS A 312 -43.29 2.23 30.75
CA CYS A 312 -42.80 2.52 29.39
C CYS A 312 -41.26 2.47 29.32
N ASN A 313 -40.70 1.97 28.21
CA ASN A 313 -39.24 1.88 28.03
C ASN A 313 -38.57 3.26 27.83
N GLN A 314 -39.22 4.16 27.07
CA GLN A 314 -38.63 5.46 26.69
C GLN A 314 -39.52 6.64 27.11
N ILE A 315 -40.61 6.92 26.40
CA ILE A 315 -41.49 8.05 26.66
C ILE A 315 -42.82 7.54 27.23
N CYS A 316 -43.27 8.13 28.32
CA CYS A 316 -44.63 7.97 28.83
C CYS A 316 -45.42 9.26 28.58
N LEU A 317 -46.62 9.14 28.02
CA LEU A 317 -47.52 10.25 27.73
C LEU A 317 -48.83 10.03 28.47
N ASN A 318 -49.02 10.76 29.56
CA ASN A 318 -50.23 10.71 30.37
C ASN A 318 -51.45 11.27 29.61
N LYS A 319 -52.64 10.75 29.89
CA LYS A 319 -53.94 11.31 29.46
C LYS A 319 -54.96 11.05 30.56
N LEU A 320 -56.06 11.79 30.52
CA LEU A 320 -57.21 11.60 31.41
C LEU A 320 -57.67 10.13 31.44
N GLY A 321 -57.51 9.49 32.58
CA GLY A 321 -57.88 8.11 32.85
C GLY A 321 -57.00 7.04 32.20
N SER A 322 -55.88 7.40 31.55
CA SER A 322 -54.93 6.43 30.96
C SER A 322 -53.66 7.06 30.38
N TYR A 323 -52.50 6.49 30.70
CA TYR A 323 -51.26 6.71 29.95
C TYR A 323 -51.18 5.94 28.60
N ARG A 324 -50.28 6.40 27.72
CA ARG A 324 -49.71 5.60 26.62
C ARG A 324 -48.20 5.73 26.58
N CYS A 325 -47.51 4.69 26.13
CA CYS A 325 -46.09 4.78 25.83
C CYS A 325 -45.85 5.33 24.41
N SER A 326 -44.66 5.88 24.19
CA SER A 326 -44.13 6.29 22.90
C SER A 326 -42.62 6.08 22.89
N CYS A 327 -42.03 6.05 21.70
CA CYS A 327 -40.60 5.87 21.51
C CYS A 327 -39.95 7.14 20.94
N TYR A 328 -38.62 7.22 21.01
CA TYR A 328 -37.83 8.22 20.29
C TYR A 328 -37.80 7.91 18.78
N SER A 329 -37.35 8.86 17.96
CA SER A 329 -37.05 8.62 16.54
C SER A 329 -36.02 7.49 16.39
N GLY A 330 -36.23 6.58 15.42
CA GLY A 330 -35.42 5.37 15.25
C GLY A 330 -35.89 4.16 16.09
N TYR A 331 -37.04 4.24 16.79
CA TYR A 331 -37.57 3.15 17.60
C TYR A 331 -39.06 2.86 17.34
N ALA A 332 -39.43 1.59 17.28
CA ALA A 332 -40.80 1.10 17.15
C ALA A 332 -41.36 0.56 18.48
N LEU A 333 -42.64 0.82 18.73
CA LEU A 333 -43.35 0.36 19.93
C LEU A 333 -43.95 -1.03 19.67
N LYS A 334 -43.42 -2.07 20.34
CA LYS A 334 -43.76 -3.48 20.08
C LYS A 334 -44.92 -3.98 20.94
N ASP A 335 -44.75 -4.02 22.25
CA ASP A 335 -45.74 -4.58 23.19
C ASP A 335 -46.53 -3.49 23.93
N SER A 336 -46.85 -2.39 23.23
CA SER A 336 -47.42 -1.14 23.77
C SER A 336 -46.61 -0.40 24.85
N ARG A 337 -45.47 -0.97 25.28
CA ARG A 337 -44.58 -0.45 26.33
C ARG A 337 -43.09 -0.51 25.97
N THR A 338 -42.69 -1.58 25.31
CA THR A 338 -41.33 -1.85 24.82
C THR A 338 -41.05 -1.08 23.53
N CYS A 339 -39.99 -0.28 23.56
CA CYS A 339 -39.41 0.34 22.37
C CYS A 339 -38.23 -0.50 21.91
N GLU A 340 -38.31 -1.06 20.72
CA GLU A 340 -37.19 -1.72 20.03
C GLU A 340 -36.66 -0.83 18.91
N ASP A 341 -35.39 -1.02 18.57
CA ASP A 341 -34.68 -0.31 17.50
C ASP A 341 -35.33 -0.61 16.14
N ILE A 342 -35.53 0.39 15.29
CA ILE A 342 -35.98 0.16 13.91
C ILE A 342 -34.75 -0.23 13.09
N ASP A 343 -34.66 -1.49 12.68
CA ASP A 343 -33.71 -1.89 11.65
C ASP A 343 -34.15 -1.28 10.31
N GLU A 344 -33.64 -0.08 10.02
CA GLU A 344 -33.99 0.71 8.84
C GLU A 344 -33.48 0.06 7.55
N CYS A 345 -32.44 -0.78 7.65
CA CYS A 345 -31.94 -1.62 6.55
C CYS A 345 -32.91 -2.77 6.22
N ALA A 346 -33.53 -3.38 7.23
CA ALA A 346 -34.57 -4.41 7.05
C ALA A 346 -35.93 -3.81 6.66
N ALA A 347 -36.25 -2.60 7.13
CA ALA A 347 -37.50 -1.91 6.83
C ALA A 347 -37.55 -1.32 5.41
N SER A 348 -36.40 -0.99 4.81
CA SER A 348 -36.32 -0.40 3.47
C SER A 348 -35.04 -0.84 2.74
N ALA A 349 -35.16 -1.82 1.85
CA ALA A 349 -34.02 -2.34 1.08
C ALA A 349 -33.32 -1.23 0.24
N ASP A 350 -34.09 -0.35 -0.39
CA ASP A 350 -33.57 0.77 -1.21
C ASP A 350 -33.12 1.99 -0.38
N ILE A 351 -32.96 1.87 0.94
CA ILE A 351 -32.60 3.01 1.80
C ILE A 351 -31.20 3.57 1.46
N CYS A 352 -30.24 2.68 1.18
CA CYS A 352 -28.86 3.02 0.80
C CYS A 352 -28.53 2.85 -0.69
N GLY A 353 -29.49 2.40 -1.51
CA GLY A 353 -29.27 2.17 -2.95
C GLY A 353 -28.16 1.16 -3.22
N GLU A 354 -27.06 1.61 -3.83
CA GLU A 354 -25.88 0.77 -4.14
C GLU A 354 -25.02 0.45 -2.91
N ALA A 355 -25.13 1.24 -1.83
CA ALA A 355 -24.27 1.10 -0.65
C ALA A 355 -24.81 0.06 0.34
N ARG A 356 -23.90 -0.66 1.00
CA ARG A 356 -24.25 -1.64 2.04
C ARG A 356 -24.77 -0.94 3.28
N CYS A 357 -26.08 -1.02 3.51
CA CYS A 357 -26.70 -0.55 4.73
C CYS A 357 -26.15 -1.31 5.96
N LYS A 358 -25.93 -0.59 7.05
CA LYS A 358 -25.54 -1.10 8.36
C LYS A 358 -26.42 -0.40 9.40
N ASN A 359 -27.26 -1.16 10.08
CA ASN A 359 -28.07 -0.62 11.18
C ASN A 359 -27.17 -0.23 12.37
N LEU A 360 -27.47 0.89 13.01
CA LEU A 360 -26.91 1.35 14.28
C LEU A 360 -28.07 1.56 15.25
N ILE A 361 -27.74 1.70 16.54
CA ILE A 361 -28.75 2.03 17.55
C ILE A 361 -29.29 3.44 17.25
N SER A 362 -30.60 3.57 17.02
CA SER A 362 -31.33 4.79 16.68
C SER A 362 -31.12 5.40 15.27
N SER A 363 -30.41 4.73 14.35
CA SER A 363 -30.12 5.25 13.00
C SER A 363 -29.41 4.22 12.10
N TYR A 364 -29.33 4.43 10.79
CA TYR A 364 -28.54 3.61 9.87
C TYR A 364 -27.31 4.35 9.29
N GLU A 365 -26.34 3.56 8.81
CA GLU A 365 -25.14 4.03 8.11
C GLU A 365 -25.02 3.33 6.75
N CYS A 366 -24.92 4.09 5.66
CA CYS A 366 -24.69 3.55 4.32
C CYS A 366 -23.19 3.45 4.05
N LEU A 367 -22.67 2.23 3.95
CA LEU A 367 -21.25 1.97 3.75
C LEU A 367 -20.95 1.53 2.30
N CYS A 368 -20.11 2.30 1.63
CA CYS A 368 -19.48 1.87 0.38
C CYS A 368 -18.24 1.00 0.65
N ASP A 369 -17.78 0.30 -0.39
CA ASP A 369 -16.51 -0.42 -0.36
C ASP A 369 -15.30 0.52 -0.34
N SER A 370 -14.11 -0.02 -0.02
CA SER A 370 -12.87 0.75 0.04
C SER A 370 -12.56 1.44 -1.29
N GLY A 371 -12.21 2.73 -1.23
CA GLY A 371 -11.97 3.57 -2.41
C GLY A 371 -13.22 4.32 -2.90
N TYR A 372 -14.39 4.09 -2.31
CA TYR A 372 -15.65 4.76 -2.67
C TYR A 372 -16.23 5.57 -1.51
N LYS A 373 -16.99 6.63 -1.84
CA LYS A 373 -17.69 7.50 -0.91
C LYS A 373 -19.19 7.51 -1.22
N TYR A 374 -20.01 7.37 -0.20
CA TYR A 374 -21.46 7.41 -0.35
C TYR A 374 -21.96 8.82 -0.73
N ASN A 375 -22.85 8.90 -1.71
CA ASN A 375 -23.51 10.13 -2.14
C ASN A 375 -24.99 10.11 -1.74
N GLU A 376 -25.33 10.79 -0.65
CA GLU A 376 -26.69 10.82 -0.06
C GLU A 376 -27.78 11.27 -1.05
N LEU A 377 -27.48 12.17 -2.00
CA LEU A 377 -28.47 12.67 -2.96
C LEU A 377 -28.74 11.66 -4.10
N ARG A 378 -27.74 10.84 -4.45
CA ARG A 378 -27.82 9.88 -5.56
C ARG A 378 -28.06 8.45 -5.10
N LYS A 379 -27.81 8.14 -3.83
CA LYS A 379 -27.70 6.79 -3.25
C LYS A 379 -26.70 5.88 -3.97
N THR A 380 -25.66 6.49 -4.55
CA THR A 380 -24.58 5.80 -5.27
C THR A 380 -23.29 5.77 -4.45
N CYS A 381 -22.42 4.82 -4.78
CA CYS A 381 -21.05 4.81 -4.31
C CYS A 381 -20.15 5.49 -5.33
N ASP A 382 -19.86 6.77 -5.12
CA ASP A 382 -19.03 7.56 -6.02
C ASP A 382 -17.54 7.33 -5.72
N ASP A 383 -16.75 7.15 -6.77
CA ASP A 383 -15.31 6.84 -6.70
C ASP A 383 -14.51 7.99 -6.04
N ILE A 384 -13.58 7.65 -5.13
CA ILE A 384 -12.71 8.64 -4.49
C ILE A 384 -11.47 8.81 -5.35
N ASN A 385 -11.41 9.90 -6.12
CA ASN A 385 -10.23 10.27 -6.90
C ASN A 385 -9.03 10.62 -5.99
N GLU A 386 -8.21 9.64 -5.60
CA GLU A 386 -7.12 9.91 -4.64
C GLU A 386 -5.97 10.71 -5.26
N CYS A 387 -5.93 10.84 -6.59
CA CYS A 387 -4.98 11.71 -7.28
C CYS A 387 -5.18 13.20 -6.95
N GLU A 388 -6.40 13.63 -6.58
CA GLU A 388 -6.66 15.00 -6.11
C GLU A 388 -5.98 15.30 -4.75
N GLN A 389 -5.60 14.26 -4.00
CA GLN A 389 -4.95 14.36 -2.69
C GLN A 389 -3.41 14.45 -2.79
N GLN A 390 -2.85 14.47 -4.01
CA GLN A 390 -1.41 14.58 -4.29
C GLN A 390 -0.55 13.50 -3.58
N LEU A 391 -1.05 12.27 -3.52
CA LEU A 391 -0.36 11.15 -2.85
C LEU A 391 0.87 10.62 -3.61
N CYS A 392 0.92 10.79 -4.94
CA CYS A 392 2.05 10.38 -5.76
C CYS A 392 3.10 11.48 -5.89
N GLU A 393 4.39 11.12 -5.88
CA GLU A 393 5.50 12.06 -6.14
C GLU A 393 5.54 12.55 -7.61
N GLN A 394 5.05 11.72 -8.55
CA GLN A 394 5.05 11.99 -9.99
C GLN A 394 3.64 11.74 -10.57
N THR A 395 3.52 10.94 -11.63
CA THR A 395 2.22 10.72 -12.30
C THR A 395 1.29 9.87 -11.43
N CYS A 396 0.02 10.27 -11.36
CA CYS A 396 -1.05 9.51 -10.71
C CYS A 396 -2.12 9.15 -11.74
N VAL A 397 -2.55 7.89 -11.74
CA VAL A 397 -3.68 7.40 -12.53
C VAL A 397 -4.73 6.86 -11.57
N ASN A 398 -5.89 7.49 -11.56
CA ASN A 398 -7.05 7.05 -10.79
C ASN A 398 -7.72 5.86 -11.49
N SER A 399 -8.16 4.86 -10.73
CA SER A 399 -8.97 3.75 -11.23
C SER A 399 -10.05 3.36 -10.22
N PRO A 400 -11.16 2.73 -10.62
CA PRO A 400 -12.30 2.51 -9.73
C PRO A 400 -11.90 1.77 -8.44
N GLY A 401 -12.06 2.45 -7.30
CA GLY A 401 -11.72 1.95 -5.97
C GLY A 401 -10.23 2.00 -5.59
N SER A 402 -9.33 2.54 -6.42
CA SER A 402 -7.90 2.71 -6.11
C SER A 402 -7.11 3.51 -7.16
N TYR A 403 -6.28 4.44 -6.72
CA TYR A 403 -5.18 5.03 -7.50
C TYR A 403 -3.98 4.09 -7.75
N THR A 404 -3.18 4.44 -8.77
CA THR A 404 -1.82 3.94 -9.02
C THR A 404 -0.86 5.09 -9.32
N CYS A 405 0.38 5.00 -8.80
CA CYS A 405 1.44 5.98 -9.06
C CYS A 405 2.45 5.43 -10.08
N HIS A 406 2.97 6.32 -10.94
CA HIS A 406 3.96 5.99 -11.97
C HIS A 406 5.14 6.96 -11.90
N CYS A 407 6.36 6.42 -11.96
CA CYS A 407 7.62 7.17 -11.96
C CYS A 407 8.29 7.11 -13.34
N ASP A 408 8.99 8.18 -13.73
CA ASP A 408 9.68 8.21 -15.03
C ASP A 408 10.91 7.27 -15.09
N GLY A 409 10.68 6.08 -15.62
CA GLY A 409 11.74 5.10 -15.92
C GLY A 409 12.81 5.61 -16.90
N ARG A 410 12.51 6.60 -17.75
CA ARG A 410 13.49 7.22 -18.66
C ARG A 410 14.46 8.13 -17.89
N GLY A 411 13.98 8.79 -16.84
CA GLY A 411 14.77 9.52 -15.85
C GLY A 411 15.64 8.63 -14.94
N GLY A 412 15.48 7.31 -15.01
CA GLY A 412 16.24 6.34 -14.22
C GLY A 412 15.69 6.12 -12.80
N VAL A 413 14.41 6.43 -12.57
CA VAL A 413 13.70 6.15 -11.32
C VAL A 413 12.62 5.10 -11.51
N LYS A 414 12.27 4.40 -10.42
CA LYS A 414 11.15 3.45 -10.33
C LYS A 414 10.35 3.73 -9.06
N LEU A 415 9.18 3.11 -8.94
CA LEU A 415 8.33 3.25 -7.76
C LEU A 415 9.02 2.64 -6.51
N SER A 416 8.88 3.26 -5.35
CA SER A 416 9.53 2.84 -4.09
C SER A 416 8.80 1.67 -3.40
N GLN A 417 9.21 1.32 -2.17
CA GLN A 417 8.50 0.36 -1.32
C GLN A 417 7.11 0.86 -0.88
N ASP A 418 6.92 2.18 -0.75
CA ASP A 418 5.68 2.80 -0.28
C ASP A 418 4.61 2.93 -1.38
N MET A 419 4.93 2.52 -2.61
CA MET A 419 4.09 2.62 -3.82
C MET A 419 3.63 4.05 -4.20
N ASN A 420 4.14 5.09 -3.53
CA ASN A 420 3.76 6.49 -3.72
C ASN A 420 4.93 7.39 -4.16
N THR A 421 6.16 7.07 -3.74
CA THR A 421 7.38 7.84 -4.00
C THR A 421 8.29 7.14 -5.01
N CYS A 422 9.29 7.85 -5.54
CA CYS A 422 10.20 7.35 -6.57
C CYS A 422 11.63 7.14 -6.02
N GLU A 423 12.23 5.99 -6.34
CA GLU A 423 13.62 5.65 -5.99
C GLU A 423 14.48 5.46 -7.24
N ASN A 424 15.81 5.61 -7.11
CA ASN A 424 16.72 5.45 -8.25
C ASN A 424 16.87 3.96 -8.63
N ILE A 425 16.89 3.65 -9.93
CA ILE A 425 17.15 2.30 -10.44
C ILE A 425 18.64 1.97 -10.25
N ILE A 426 18.96 1.31 -9.14
CA ILE A 426 20.34 0.90 -8.79
C ILE A 426 20.61 -0.52 -9.33
N PRO A 427 21.75 -0.75 -10.03
CA PRO A 427 22.12 -2.09 -10.48
C PRO A 427 22.33 -3.08 -9.32
N CYS A 428 21.48 -4.12 -9.26
CA CYS A 428 21.63 -5.23 -8.32
C CYS A 428 22.79 -6.18 -8.69
N VAL A 429 23.14 -6.26 -9.99
CA VAL A 429 24.26 -7.07 -10.50
C VAL A 429 25.39 -6.18 -11.02
N PRO A 430 26.56 -6.13 -10.34
CA PRO A 430 27.69 -5.33 -10.80
C PRO A 430 28.47 -6.03 -11.92
N PHE A 431 28.54 -5.37 -13.08
CA PHE A 431 29.33 -5.82 -14.24
C PHE A 431 30.77 -5.29 -14.23
N ALA A 432 31.69 -6.01 -14.89
CA ALA A 432 33.12 -5.70 -14.93
C ALA A 432 33.47 -4.62 -15.98
N VAL A 433 33.08 -3.37 -15.76
CA VAL A 433 33.26 -2.23 -16.69
C VAL A 433 34.75 -1.82 -16.92
N ALA A 434 35.70 -2.47 -16.26
CA ALA A 434 37.12 -2.12 -16.22
C ALA A 434 37.80 -2.08 -17.61
N LYS A 435 38.40 -0.93 -17.94
CA LYS A 435 39.00 -0.64 -19.26
C LYS A 435 40.50 -0.95 -19.34
N SER A 436 40.97 -1.29 -20.54
CA SER A 436 42.38 -1.60 -20.82
C SER A 436 43.07 -0.40 -21.50
N VAL A 437 43.89 0.32 -20.74
CA VAL A 437 44.57 1.57 -21.13
C VAL A 437 45.51 1.43 -22.34
N LYS A 438 46.03 0.21 -22.60
CA LYS A 438 46.90 -0.09 -23.75
C LYS A 438 46.15 -0.77 -24.91
N SER A 439 44.84 -0.53 -25.05
CA SER A 439 44.03 -1.12 -26.11
C SER A 439 43.17 -0.10 -26.84
N LEU A 440 43.04 -0.30 -28.15
CA LEU A 440 42.24 0.48 -29.08
C LEU A 440 40.92 -0.26 -29.36
N TYR A 441 39.80 0.40 -29.07
CA TYR A 441 38.47 -0.07 -29.40
C TYR A 441 38.05 0.40 -30.80
N LEU A 442 37.70 -0.54 -31.68
CA LEU A 442 37.33 -0.26 -33.08
C LEU A 442 35.87 0.16 -33.23
N GLY A 443 34.95 -0.43 -32.46
CA GLY A 443 33.51 -0.18 -32.52
C GLY A 443 33.06 1.18 -31.97
N ARG A 444 33.98 2.14 -31.77
CA ARG A 444 33.71 3.46 -31.18
C ARG A 444 32.74 4.30 -32.02
N MET A 445 32.72 4.13 -33.34
CA MET A 445 31.95 4.97 -34.26
C MET A 445 31.00 4.13 -35.12
N PHE A 446 29.70 4.22 -34.80
CA PHE A 446 28.63 3.52 -35.53
C PHE A 446 28.52 3.94 -37.01
N SER A 447 29.12 5.07 -37.39
CA SER A 447 29.27 5.52 -38.78
C SER A 447 30.23 4.67 -39.62
N GLY A 448 31.03 3.78 -39.02
CA GLY A 448 32.09 3.05 -39.72
C GLY A 448 33.29 3.92 -40.13
N THR A 449 33.38 5.14 -39.59
CA THR A 449 34.53 6.04 -39.80
C THR A 449 35.78 5.43 -39.14
N PRO A 450 36.96 5.43 -39.79
CA PRO A 450 38.15 4.86 -39.18
C PRO A 450 38.55 5.57 -37.89
N VAL A 451 38.87 4.80 -36.85
CA VAL A 451 39.26 5.30 -35.52
C VAL A 451 40.65 5.93 -35.54
N ILE A 452 41.54 5.43 -36.40
CA ILE A 452 42.88 5.99 -36.65
C ILE A 452 43.09 6.18 -38.15
N ARG A 453 43.77 7.27 -38.54
CA ARG A 453 44.22 7.55 -39.90
C ARG A 453 45.68 7.97 -39.90
N LEU A 454 46.56 7.13 -40.40
CA LEU A 454 48.00 7.36 -40.53
C LEU A 454 48.35 7.72 -41.98
N ARG A 455 49.38 8.56 -42.15
CA ARG A 455 49.91 8.98 -43.46
C ARG A 455 51.43 8.87 -43.43
N PHE A 456 51.95 7.86 -44.11
CA PHE A 456 53.40 7.61 -44.19
C PHE A 456 53.98 8.28 -45.43
N LYS A 457 55.15 8.90 -45.27
CA LYS A 457 55.98 9.41 -46.37
C LYS A 457 57.41 8.93 -46.17
N ARG A 458 58.00 8.29 -47.19
CA ARG A 458 59.36 7.71 -47.16
C ARG A 458 60.14 8.18 -48.39
N LYS A 459 61.46 8.39 -48.24
CA LYS A 459 62.38 8.75 -49.34
C LYS A 459 62.82 7.53 -50.16
N GLN A 460 62.84 6.35 -49.54
CA GLN A 460 63.23 5.08 -50.17
C GLN A 460 61.98 4.23 -50.43
N PRO A 461 62.00 3.34 -51.45
CA PRO A 461 60.98 2.31 -51.61
C PRO A 461 60.81 1.55 -50.29
N THR A 462 59.57 1.44 -49.83
CA THR A 462 59.18 0.81 -48.57
C THR A 462 58.02 -0.13 -48.86
N ARG A 463 57.95 -1.28 -48.17
CA ARG A 463 56.85 -2.23 -48.29
C ARG A 463 55.98 -2.19 -47.04
N LEU A 464 54.70 -2.55 -47.16
CA LEU A 464 53.80 -2.66 -46.02
C LEU A 464 54.26 -3.78 -45.06
N VAL A 465 54.46 -3.39 -43.80
CA VAL A 465 54.53 -4.29 -42.65
C VAL A 465 53.56 -3.75 -41.60
N ALA A 466 52.61 -4.57 -41.19
CA ALA A 466 51.68 -4.28 -40.12
C ALA A 466 51.53 -5.53 -39.24
N GLU A 467 51.74 -5.40 -37.92
CA GLU A 467 51.54 -6.47 -36.94
C GLU A 467 50.75 -5.91 -35.76
N PHE A 468 49.81 -6.69 -35.21
CA PHE A 468 49.02 -6.29 -34.05
C PHE A 468 48.34 -7.48 -33.37
N ASP A 469 48.12 -7.37 -32.06
CA ASP A 469 47.21 -8.28 -31.34
C ASP A 469 45.76 -7.84 -31.55
N PHE A 470 44.89 -8.80 -31.87
CA PHE A 470 43.46 -8.59 -32.10
C PHE A 470 42.60 -9.53 -31.24
N ARG A 471 41.38 -9.09 -30.90
CA ARG A 471 40.34 -9.87 -30.20
C ARG A 471 38.95 -9.34 -30.54
N THR A 472 38.00 -10.22 -30.89
CA THR A 472 36.58 -9.88 -31.12
C THR A 472 35.67 -11.10 -30.92
N PHE A 473 34.36 -10.86 -30.80
CA PHE A 473 33.29 -11.86 -31.04
C PHE A 473 32.45 -11.56 -32.29
N ASP A 474 32.58 -10.37 -32.86
CA ASP A 474 31.86 -9.89 -34.04
C ASP A 474 32.26 -10.72 -35.29
N PRO A 475 31.30 -11.27 -36.06
CA PRO A 475 31.62 -12.08 -37.24
C PRO A 475 31.92 -11.27 -38.51
N GLU A 476 31.64 -9.96 -38.56
CA GLU A 476 31.91 -9.11 -39.73
C GLU A 476 32.54 -7.76 -39.33
N GLY A 477 33.34 -7.14 -40.20
CA GLY A 477 33.87 -5.78 -39.98
C GLY A 477 35.22 -5.51 -40.64
N ILE A 478 35.70 -4.26 -40.59
CA ILE A 478 37.00 -3.88 -41.18
C ILE A 478 38.06 -3.66 -40.10
N LEU A 479 39.18 -4.41 -40.18
CA LEU A 479 40.32 -4.25 -39.28
C LEU A 479 41.16 -3.05 -39.72
N PHE A 480 41.66 -3.05 -40.96
CA PHE A 480 42.38 -1.90 -41.52
C PHE A 480 42.35 -1.85 -43.06
N PHE A 481 42.59 -0.65 -43.58
CA PHE A 481 42.87 -0.34 -44.99
C PHE A 481 44.31 0.17 -45.12
N ALA A 482 45.00 -0.17 -46.21
CA ALA A 482 46.28 0.44 -46.58
C ALA A 482 46.37 0.65 -48.11
N GLY A 483 46.80 1.83 -48.55
CA GLY A 483 46.99 2.13 -49.98
C GLY A 483 46.90 3.62 -50.33
N GLY A 484 46.62 3.89 -51.61
CA GLY A 484 46.45 5.24 -52.16
C GLY A 484 45.00 5.75 -52.11
N HIS A 485 44.49 6.19 -53.27
CA HIS A 485 43.10 6.56 -53.52
C HIS A 485 42.23 5.34 -53.90
N GLN A 486 40.91 5.51 -53.89
CA GLN A 486 39.88 4.51 -54.21
C GLN A 486 40.11 3.73 -55.52
N ASP A 487 40.80 4.32 -56.50
CA ASP A 487 41.02 3.74 -57.84
C ASP A 487 42.49 3.39 -58.15
N SER A 488 43.38 3.63 -57.19
CA SER A 488 44.80 3.22 -57.24
C SER A 488 45.02 1.86 -56.55
N THR A 489 46.27 1.51 -56.24
CA THR A 489 46.60 0.31 -55.45
C THR A 489 46.13 0.45 -54.00
N TRP A 490 45.43 -0.57 -53.50
CA TRP A 490 45.08 -0.70 -52.08
C TRP A 490 44.72 -2.12 -51.64
N VAL A 491 44.76 -2.33 -50.33
CA VAL A 491 44.28 -3.52 -49.60
C VAL A 491 43.34 -3.13 -48.45
N VAL A 492 42.39 -4.01 -48.15
CA VAL A 492 41.55 -3.98 -46.95
C VAL A 492 41.61 -5.36 -46.29
N LEU A 493 42.06 -5.40 -45.04
CA LEU A 493 41.87 -6.57 -44.18
C LEU A 493 40.57 -6.41 -43.39
N ALA A 494 39.68 -7.36 -43.59
CA ALA A 494 38.35 -7.43 -42.99
C ALA A 494 38.14 -8.79 -42.31
N LEU A 495 37.03 -8.90 -41.60
CA LEU A 495 36.47 -10.14 -41.12
C LEU A 495 35.12 -10.38 -41.80
N ARG A 496 34.83 -11.62 -42.19
CA ARG A 496 33.51 -12.04 -42.66
C ARG A 496 33.23 -13.47 -42.23
N LYS A 497 32.02 -13.73 -41.72
CA LYS A 497 31.61 -15.04 -41.14
C LYS A 497 32.65 -15.55 -40.12
N GLY A 498 33.26 -14.64 -39.36
CA GLY A 498 34.26 -14.93 -38.33
C GLY A 498 35.68 -15.26 -38.85
N ARG A 499 35.95 -15.22 -40.16
CA ARG A 499 37.27 -15.49 -40.77
C ARG A 499 37.85 -14.25 -41.44
N LEU A 500 39.17 -14.22 -41.64
CA LEU A 500 39.84 -13.12 -42.34
C LEU A 500 39.41 -13.08 -43.82
N GLU A 501 39.16 -11.87 -44.31
CA GLU A 501 38.92 -11.55 -45.71
C GLU A 501 39.92 -10.46 -46.12
N LEU A 502 40.79 -10.74 -47.10
CA LEU A 502 41.57 -9.73 -47.79
C LEU A 502 40.83 -9.32 -49.06
N GLN A 503 40.54 -8.04 -49.19
CA GLN A 503 40.20 -7.42 -50.47
C GLN A 503 41.37 -6.60 -50.97
N LEU A 504 41.62 -6.60 -52.28
CA LEU A 504 42.70 -5.83 -52.89
C LEU A 504 42.29 -5.31 -54.27
N LYS A 505 42.71 -4.10 -54.60
CA LYS A 505 42.58 -3.50 -55.94
C LYS A 505 43.98 -3.12 -56.41
N TYR A 506 44.42 -3.66 -57.54
CA TYR A 506 45.72 -3.37 -58.16
C TYR A 506 45.50 -3.07 -59.64
N ASN A 507 45.99 -1.92 -60.11
CA ASN A 507 45.82 -1.45 -61.50
C ASN A 507 44.35 -1.52 -61.96
N GLY A 508 43.42 -1.10 -61.10
CA GLY A 508 41.97 -1.19 -61.29
C GLY A 508 41.35 -2.56 -61.02
N ILE A 509 42.10 -3.65 -61.11
CA ILE A 509 41.61 -5.03 -60.96
C ILE A 509 41.39 -5.35 -59.48
N GLY A 510 40.12 -5.53 -59.10
CA GLY A 510 39.71 -6.01 -57.78
C GLY A 510 39.82 -7.53 -57.65
N ARG A 511 40.30 -8.02 -56.49
CA ARG A 511 40.27 -9.43 -56.07
C ARG A 511 39.91 -9.53 -54.59
N VAL A 512 39.30 -10.65 -54.18
CA VAL A 512 38.98 -10.99 -52.79
C VAL A 512 39.51 -12.38 -52.47
N THR A 513 39.93 -12.62 -51.23
CA THR A 513 40.37 -13.92 -50.74
C THR A 513 40.02 -14.04 -49.26
N SER A 514 39.34 -15.11 -48.85
CA SER A 514 39.09 -15.42 -47.44
C SER A 514 39.62 -16.81 -47.12
N SER A 515 40.34 -16.93 -46.00
CA SER A 515 41.01 -18.15 -45.55
C SER A 515 41.43 -18.01 -44.08
N GLY A 516 41.98 -19.08 -43.52
CA GLY A 516 42.50 -19.12 -42.16
C GLY A 516 41.48 -19.60 -41.11
N PRO A 517 41.88 -19.60 -39.83
CA PRO A 517 41.03 -20.03 -38.73
C PRO A 517 39.86 -19.07 -38.50
N LEU A 518 38.93 -19.47 -37.63
CA LEU A 518 38.00 -18.53 -37.00
C LEU A 518 38.78 -17.59 -36.08
N ILE A 519 38.40 -16.32 -36.07
CA ILE A 519 39.08 -15.21 -35.38
C ILE A 519 38.19 -14.65 -34.26
N ASN A 520 36.87 -14.73 -34.43
CA ASN A 520 35.87 -14.14 -33.53
C ASN A 520 35.56 -15.02 -32.30
N HIS A 521 36.58 -15.72 -31.78
CA HIS A 521 36.47 -16.58 -30.61
C HIS A 521 36.76 -15.85 -29.27
N GLY A 522 36.91 -14.51 -29.28
CA GLY A 522 37.07 -13.71 -28.06
C GLY A 522 38.40 -13.87 -27.31
N MET A 523 39.39 -14.51 -27.91
CA MET A 523 40.75 -14.60 -27.34
C MET A 523 41.69 -13.66 -28.09
N TRP A 524 42.80 -13.28 -27.46
CA TRP A 524 43.85 -12.50 -28.10
C TRP A 524 44.68 -13.37 -29.05
N GLN A 525 44.92 -12.88 -30.26
CA GLN A 525 45.76 -13.51 -31.28
C GLN A 525 46.51 -12.44 -32.08
N THR A 526 47.75 -12.72 -32.46
CA THR A 526 48.58 -11.79 -33.23
C THR A 526 48.30 -11.96 -34.72
N ILE A 527 48.01 -10.88 -35.43
CA ILE A 527 47.83 -10.86 -36.88
C ILE A 527 48.98 -10.04 -37.48
N SER A 528 49.62 -10.53 -38.55
CA SER A 528 50.51 -9.71 -39.37
C SER A 528 50.12 -9.72 -40.84
N VAL A 529 50.42 -8.62 -41.53
CA VAL A 529 50.30 -8.44 -42.98
C VAL A 529 51.61 -7.88 -43.50
N GLU A 530 52.23 -8.61 -44.41
CA GLU A 530 53.58 -8.33 -44.93
C GLU A 530 53.56 -8.36 -46.46
N GLU A 531 54.04 -7.28 -47.08
CA GLU A 531 54.22 -7.16 -48.51
C GLU A 531 55.63 -7.65 -48.90
N LEU A 532 55.68 -8.81 -49.56
CA LEU A 532 56.89 -9.39 -50.15
C LEU A 532 56.88 -9.14 -51.66
N GLU A 533 58.04 -9.25 -52.31
CA GLU A 533 58.33 -8.84 -53.70
C GLU A 533 57.25 -9.08 -54.77
N ARG A 534 56.50 -10.19 -54.68
CA ARG A 534 55.39 -10.52 -55.58
C ARG A 534 54.20 -11.13 -54.84
N SER A 535 54.13 -10.99 -53.52
CA SER A 535 53.04 -11.57 -52.73
C SER A 535 52.77 -10.87 -51.41
N LEU A 536 51.50 -10.58 -51.14
CA LEU A 536 51.02 -10.28 -49.79
C LEU A 536 50.93 -11.57 -48.99
N VAL A 537 51.53 -11.60 -47.80
CA VAL A 537 51.43 -12.69 -46.83
C VAL A 537 50.67 -12.19 -45.61
N ILE A 538 49.67 -12.97 -45.18
CA ILE A 538 48.91 -12.72 -43.94
C ILE A 538 49.16 -13.88 -43.00
N LYS A 539 49.51 -13.56 -41.74
CA LYS A 539 49.79 -14.53 -40.70
C LYS A 539 48.84 -14.37 -39.52
N VAL A 540 48.51 -15.49 -38.88
CA VAL A 540 47.82 -15.54 -37.57
C VAL A 540 48.70 -16.33 -36.62
N ASN A 541 49.04 -15.76 -35.47
CA ASN A 541 49.99 -16.29 -34.49
C ASN A 541 51.35 -16.71 -35.10
N ARG A 542 51.78 -15.98 -36.15
CA ARG A 542 52.96 -16.21 -37.02
C ARG A 542 52.82 -17.29 -38.10
N ASP A 543 51.76 -18.11 -38.07
CA ASP A 543 51.48 -19.07 -39.14
C ASP A 543 50.85 -18.40 -40.36
N ALA A 544 51.36 -18.67 -41.56
CA ALA A 544 50.88 -18.03 -42.80
C ALA A 544 49.54 -18.65 -43.27
N VAL A 545 48.45 -17.88 -43.15
CA VAL A 545 47.08 -18.32 -43.49
C VAL A 545 46.63 -17.93 -44.90
N MET A 546 47.27 -16.92 -45.49
CA MET A 546 47.08 -16.50 -46.88
C MET A 546 48.39 -16.03 -47.49
N LYS A 547 48.60 -16.37 -48.77
CA LYS A 547 49.67 -15.85 -49.62
C LYS A 547 49.09 -15.54 -51.00
N ILE A 548 48.96 -14.26 -51.35
CA ILE A 548 48.28 -13.81 -52.57
C ILE A 548 49.28 -13.16 -53.50
N ALA A 549 49.37 -13.64 -54.74
CA ALA A 549 50.25 -13.07 -55.76
C ALA A 549 49.77 -11.66 -56.19
N VAL A 550 50.66 -10.67 -56.12
CA VAL A 550 50.42 -9.27 -56.49
C VAL A 550 51.51 -8.74 -57.41
N SER A 551 51.16 -7.73 -58.20
CA SER A 551 52.02 -7.11 -59.22
C SER A 551 51.95 -5.59 -59.08
N GLY A 552 52.99 -5.00 -58.48
CA GLY A 552 53.05 -3.59 -58.06
C GLY A 552 53.09 -3.47 -56.53
N ASP A 553 53.33 -2.24 -56.05
CA ASP A 553 53.48 -1.92 -54.63
C ASP A 553 52.29 -1.11 -54.08
N LEU A 554 52.04 -1.20 -52.76
CA LEU A 554 51.06 -0.37 -52.05
C LEU A 554 51.54 1.07 -51.82
N PHE A 555 52.85 1.31 -51.79
CA PHE A 555 53.43 2.65 -51.67
C PHE A 555 53.48 3.36 -53.03
N THR A 556 52.60 4.34 -53.23
CA THR A 556 52.56 5.15 -54.45
C THR A 556 53.60 6.27 -54.42
N LEU A 557 54.34 6.49 -55.51
CA LEU A 557 55.29 7.60 -55.64
C LEU A 557 54.57 8.90 -56.02
N ASP A 558 54.57 9.89 -55.12
CA ASP A 558 54.06 11.25 -55.37
C ASP A 558 55.15 12.29 -54.99
N LYS A 559 55.49 13.17 -55.94
CA LYS A 559 56.44 14.28 -55.80
C LYS A 559 57.79 13.85 -55.19
N GLY A 560 58.33 12.72 -55.64
CA GLY A 560 59.62 12.19 -55.18
C GLY A 560 59.61 11.55 -53.79
N LEU A 561 58.42 11.30 -53.21
CA LEU A 561 58.25 10.57 -51.96
C LEU A 561 57.29 9.40 -52.15
N TYR A 562 57.63 8.25 -51.57
CA TYR A 562 56.74 7.10 -51.47
C TYR A 562 55.72 7.38 -50.37
N GLN A 563 54.42 7.34 -50.70
CA GLN A 563 53.33 7.67 -49.80
C GLN A 563 52.37 6.49 -49.62
N LEU A 564 51.87 6.32 -48.40
CA LEU A 564 50.85 5.32 -48.04
C LEU A 564 49.88 5.92 -47.02
N ASN A 565 48.57 5.81 -47.28
CA ASN A 565 47.55 6.04 -46.26
C ASN A 565 47.21 4.70 -45.60
N LEU A 566 47.10 4.68 -44.27
CA LEU A 566 46.62 3.52 -43.51
C LEU A 566 45.49 3.97 -42.59
N THR A 567 44.36 3.25 -42.56
CA THR A 567 43.24 3.56 -41.66
C THR A 567 42.76 2.33 -40.91
N VAL A 568 42.47 2.47 -39.61
CA VAL A 568 42.17 1.35 -38.70
C VAL A 568 40.73 1.44 -38.21
N GLY A 569 40.01 0.31 -38.17
CA GLY A 569 38.58 0.26 -37.82
C GLY A 569 37.66 0.89 -38.87
N GLY A 570 38.06 0.89 -40.15
CA GLY A 570 37.29 1.47 -41.25
C GLY A 570 38.12 1.85 -42.47
N ILE A 571 37.43 2.30 -43.52
CA ILE A 571 38.01 2.72 -44.83
C ILE A 571 37.89 4.25 -45.06
N PRO A 572 38.71 4.84 -45.95
CA PRO A 572 38.66 6.27 -46.26
C PRO A 572 37.63 6.68 -47.33
N PHE A 573 36.88 5.73 -47.92
CA PHE A 573 35.83 5.93 -48.94
C PHE A 573 34.55 5.12 -48.58
N LYS A 574 33.53 5.06 -49.45
CA LYS A 574 32.26 4.38 -49.12
C LYS A 574 32.35 2.86 -49.34
N THR A 575 31.69 2.07 -48.49
CA THR A 575 31.76 0.60 -48.52
C THR A 575 31.20 -0.06 -49.78
N LYS A 576 30.33 0.65 -50.51
CA LYS A 576 29.85 0.22 -51.84
C LYS A 576 30.94 0.22 -52.93
N ASP A 577 32.06 0.91 -52.69
CA ASP A 577 33.17 1.07 -53.64
C ASP A 577 34.32 0.08 -53.36
N LEU A 578 34.09 -0.88 -52.45
CA LEU A 578 34.93 -2.06 -52.21
C LEU A 578 34.74 -3.12 -53.32
N VAL A 579 35.63 -4.12 -53.38
CA VAL A 579 35.51 -5.23 -54.34
C VAL A 579 34.32 -6.14 -53.97
N LEU A 580 34.06 -6.30 -52.67
CA LEU A 580 32.85 -6.94 -52.15
C LEU A 580 32.31 -6.08 -50.99
N PRO A 581 31.08 -5.55 -51.04
CA PRO A 581 30.53 -4.75 -49.96
C PRO A 581 30.54 -5.46 -48.60
N ILE A 582 30.67 -4.68 -47.53
CA ILE A 582 30.75 -5.19 -46.15
C ILE A 582 30.21 -4.14 -45.17
N ASN A 583 29.65 -4.60 -44.05
CA ASN A 583 29.42 -3.75 -42.88
C ASN A 583 30.80 -3.35 -42.31
N PRO A 584 31.15 -2.05 -42.20
CA PRO A 584 32.49 -1.65 -41.77
C PRO A 584 32.66 -1.62 -40.25
N ARG A 585 31.54 -1.56 -39.51
CA ARG A 585 31.49 -1.60 -38.04
C ARG A 585 32.10 -2.92 -37.57
N LEU A 586 32.83 -2.87 -36.46
CA LEU A 586 33.52 -4.01 -35.88
C LEU A 586 33.64 -3.82 -34.36
N ASP A 587 32.96 -4.62 -33.54
CA ASP A 587 33.24 -4.72 -32.09
C ASP A 587 34.54 -5.49 -31.86
N GLY A 588 35.63 -4.86 -32.28
CA GLY A 588 36.98 -5.38 -32.22
C GLY A 588 37.85 -4.59 -31.26
N CYS A 589 38.83 -5.28 -30.68
CA CYS A 589 39.83 -4.71 -29.81
C CYS A 589 41.23 -5.00 -30.35
N MET A 590 42.08 -3.98 -30.42
CA MET A 590 43.47 -4.08 -30.85
C MET A 590 44.44 -3.64 -29.75
N ARG A 591 45.64 -4.23 -29.71
CA ARG A 591 46.76 -3.79 -28.85
C ARG A 591 48.10 -4.13 -29.53
N ALA A 592 49.21 -3.71 -28.93
CA ALA A 592 50.56 -4.10 -29.34
C ALA A 592 50.81 -3.93 -30.86
N TRP A 593 50.31 -2.83 -31.43
CA TRP A 593 50.42 -2.56 -32.86
C TRP A 593 51.83 -2.09 -33.23
N ASN A 594 52.32 -2.59 -34.36
CA ASN A 594 53.52 -2.16 -35.04
C ASN A 594 53.13 -1.79 -36.49
N TRP A 595 53.26 -0.51 -36.83
CA TRP A 595 53.01 0.00 -38.18
C TRP A 595 54.34 0.41 -38.80
N LEU A 596 54.80 -0.32 -39.82
CA LEU A 596 56.03 -0.02 -40.58
C LEU A 596 57.30 0.16 -39.72
N ASN A 597 57.40 -0.58 -38.61
CA ASN A 597 58.48 -0.49 -37.62
C ASN A 597 58.70 0.94 -37.08
N GLY A 598 57.61 1.70 -36.90
CA GLY A 598 57.63 3.04 -36.33
C GLY A 598 57.38 3.04 -34.82
N GLU A 599 58.34 3.57 -34.05
CA GLU A 599 58.23 3.77 -32.59
C GLU A 599 57.40 5.03 -32.24
N ASP A 600 56.14 5.08 -32.67
CA ASP A 600 55.24 6.21 -32.42
C ASP A 600 54.31 5.95 -31.22
N SER A 601 54.58 6.62 -30.10
CA SER A 601 53.80 6.53 -28.86
C SER A 601 52.52 7.38 -28.85
N THR A 602 52.35 8.32 -29.79
CA THR A 602 51.27 9.33 -29.76
C THR A 602 49.88 8.70 -29.74
N ILE A 603 49.70 7.59 -30.45
CA ILE A 603 48.46 6.80 -30.46
C ILE A 603 48.15 6.28 -29.04
N GLN A 604 49.15 5.69 -28.37
CA GLN A 604 48.98 5.11 -27.04
C GLN A 604 48.73 6.18 -25.97
N GLU A 605 49.36 7.35 -26.11
CA GLU A 605 49.12 8.51 -25.23
C GLU A 605 47.72 9.09 -25.42
N THR A 606 47.25 9.22 -26.66
CA THR A 606 45.90 9.70 -26.97
C THR A 606 44.82 8.74 -26.46
N ILE A 607 45.05 7.42 -26.55
CA ILE A 607 44.19 6.38 -25.96
C ILE A 607 44.18 6.45 -24.42
N ARG A 608 45.36 6.66 -23.81
CA ARG A 608 45.48 6.79 -22.35
C ARG A 608 44.67 7.96 -21.78
N MET A 609 44.53 9.06 -22.54
CA MET A 609 43.72 10.22 -22.17
C MET A 609 42.22 10.07 -22.47
N ASN A 610 41.77 8.99 -23.14
CA ASN A 610 40.38 8.86 -23.59
C ASN A 610 39.84 7.43 -23.43
N GLU A 611 39.14 7.18 -22.32
CA GLU A 611 38.54 5.89 -21.97
C GLU A 611 37.52 5.38 -23.02
N ARG A 612 36.89 6.28 -23.80
CA ARG A 612 35.98 5.87 -24.89
C ARG A 612 36.70 5.23 -26.09
N MET A 613 38.03 5.28 -26.12
CA MET A 613 38.86 4.55 -27.09
C MET A 613 39.41 3.22 -26.51
N GLN A 614 39.09 2.89 -25.27
CA GLN A 614 39.62 1.71 -24.57
C GLN A 614 38.59 0.57 -24.54
N CYS A 615 39.04 -0.65 -24.82
CA CYS A 615 38.22 -1.84 -24.72
C CYS A 615 37.95 -2.22 -23.25
N PHE A 616 36.92 -3.04 -23.02
CA PHE A 616 36.83 -3.78 -21.76
C PHE A 616 37.99 -4.77 -21.62
N SER A 617 38.51 -4.93 -20.40
CA SER A 617 39.66 -5.80 -20.12
C SER A 617 39.28 -7.27 -20.33
N VAL A 618 38.15 -7.68 -19.74
CA VAL A 618 37.45 -8.94 -19.99
C VAL A 618 36.24 -8.63 -20.88
N ALA A 619 35.90 -9.53 -21.79
CA ALA A 619 34.71 -9.45 -22.63
C ALA A 619 34.01 -10.81 -22.66
N GLY A 620 32.69 -10.83 -22.52
CA GLY A 620 31.84 -12.00 -22.77
C GLY A 620 31.22 -11.94 -24.17
N ARG A 621 30.42 -12.96 -24.51
CA ARG A 621 29.50 -12.89 -25.65
C ARG A 621 28.25 -12.08 -25.28
N GLY A 622 27.50 -11.65 -26.29
CA GLY A 622 26.29 -10.83 -26.13
C GLY A 622 26.55 -9.32 -26.26
N SER A 623 25.48 -8.54 -26.16
CA SER A 623 25.49 -7.08 -26.36
C SER A 623 25.27 -6.36 -25.02
N PHE A 624 26.16 -5.43 -24.66
CA PHE A 624 26.08 -4.73 -23.37
C PHE A 624 25.31 -3.40 -23.48
N TYR A 625 24.14 -3.32 -22.84
CA TYR A 625 23.30 -2.13 -22.76
C TYR A 625 23.57 -1.36 -21.44
N PRO A 626 24.13 -0.14 -21.46
CA PRO A 626 24.51 0.59 -20.26
C PRO A 626 23.36 1.41 -19.61
N GLY A 627 22.10 1.14 -19.95
CA GLY A 627 20.94 1.86 -19.42
C GLY A 627 20.87 3.35 -19.79
N ARG A 628 21.38 3.75 -20.97
CA ARG A 628 21.46 5.16 -21.41
C ARG A 628 21.07 5.39 -22.88
N GLY A 629 20.30 4.46 -23.45
CA GLY A 629 19.91 4.49 -24.85
C GLY A 629 19.62 3.10 -25.40
N PHE A 630 18.96 3.08 -26.55
CA PHE A 630 18.37 1.92 -27.22
C PHE A 630 18.95 1.74 -28.63
N ALA A 631 18.70 0.57 -29.23
CA ALA A 631 18.87 0.35 -30.66
C ALA A 631 17.50 0.36 -31.36
N VAL A 632 17.45 0.83 -32.61
CA VAL A 632 16.23 0.89 -33.43
C VAL A 632 16.44 0.15 -34.74
N PHE A 633 15.46 -0.66 -35.13
CA PHE A 633 15.42 -1.43 -36.37
C PHE A 633 14.09 -1.20 -37.10
N ASN A 634 14.12 -1.28 -38.43
CA ASN A 634 12.91 -1.31 -39.26
C ASN A 634 12.73 -2.76 -39.73
N LEU A 635 11.67 -3.41 -39.27
CA LEU A 635 11.40 -4.85 -39.45
C LEU A 635 9.91 -5.04 -39.77
N THR A 636 9.61 -5.91 -40.72
CA THR A 636 8.24 -6.23 -41.17
C THR A 636 7.74 -7.51 -40.51
N TYR A 637 6.64 -7.43 -39.76
CA TYR A 637 6.03 -8.57 -39.05
C TYR A 637 4.87 -9.25 -39.80
N MET A 638 4.39 -8.61 -40.87
CA MET A 638 3.40 -9.19 -41.80
C MET A 638 4.04 -10.26 -42.69
N GLN A 639 3.34 -11.38 -42.86
CA GLN A 639 3.70 -12.46 -43.77
C GLN A 639 2.56 -12.70 -44.78
N PRO A 640 2.85 -12.97 -46.07
CA PRO A 640 1.82 -13.39 -47.02
C PRO A 640 1.34 -14.80 -46.66
N SER A 641 0.02 -15.00 -46.56
CA SER A 641 -0.51 -16.34 -46.24
C SER A 641 -0.36 -17.29 -47.44
N SER A 642 0.07 -18.53 -47.17
CA SER A 642 0.34 -19.53 -48.20
C SER A 642 -0.97 -20.01 -48.86
N GLY A 643 -1.32 -19.40 -50.01
CA GLY A 643 -2.40 -19.87 -50.89
C GLY A 643 -3.46 -18.82 -51.26
N ASN A 644 -3.40 -17.60 -50.72
CA ASN A 644 -4.26 -16.49 -51.15
C ASN A 644 -3.56 -15.14 -50.95
N GLU A 645 -3.25 -14.44 -52.04
CA GLU A 645 -2.52 -13.16 -52.04
C GLU A 645 -3.25 -12.01 -51.31
N THR A 646 -4.54 -12.19 -51.03
CA THR A 646 -5.41 -11.22 -50.34
C THR A 646 -5.48 -11.38 -48.81
N LYS A 647 -4.87 -12.44 -48.24
CA LYS A 647 -4.76 -12.59 -46.78
C LYS A 647 -3.32 -12.44 -46.32
N THR A 648 -3.05 -11.35 -45.61
CA THR A 648 -1.89 -11.20 -44.73
C THR A 648 -2.11 -11.95 -43.42
N SER A 649 -1.03 -12.41 -42.81
CA SER A 649 -1.02 -12.97 -41.46
C SER A 649 0.28 -12.54 -40.78
N TRP A 650 0.18 -11.94 -39.59
CA TRP A 650 1.36 -11.50 -38.85
C TRP A 650 1.88 -12.59 -37.89
N LYS A 651 3.18 -12.56 -37.61
CA LYS A 651 3.84 -13.39 -36.59
C LYS A 651 4.95 -12.60 -35.94
N ILE A 652 4.94 -12.53 -34.61
CA ILE A 652 6.07 -12.04 -33.82
C ILE A 652 6.65 -13.22 -33.06
N GLU A 653 7.96 -13.42 -33.20
CA GLU A 653 8.73 -14.46 -32.54
C GLU A 653 10.05 -13.86 -32.06
N LEU A 654 10.32 -13.96 -30.77
CA LEU A 654 11.48 -13.38 -30.12
C LEU A 654 12.08 -14.38 -29.15
N ASN A 655 13.38 -14.62 -29.27
CA ASN A 655 14.15 -15.49 -28.40
C ASN A 655 15.35 -14.67 -27.90
N ALA A 656 15.31 -14.24 -26.63
CA ALA A 656 16.28 -13.33 -26.05
C ALA A 656 16.99 -13.96 -24.84
N ALA A 657 18.29 -14.16 -24.94
CA ALA A 657 19.15 -14.47 -23.80
C ALA A 657 19.53 -13.17 -23.09
N ILE A 658 19.16 -13.03 -21.82
CA ILE A 658 19.38 -11.81 -21.01
C ILE A 658 20.18 -12.12 -19.74
N GLN A 659 21.09 -11.22 -19.37
CA GLN A 659 21.76 -11.22 -18.07
C GLN A 659 21.57 -9.82 -17.45
N PRO A 660 20.50 -9.59 -16.67
CA PRO A 660 20.15 -8.25 -16.20
C PRO A 660 21.18 -7.63 -15.25
N ALA A 661 21.37 -6.31 -15.35
CA ALA A 661 22.09 -5.51 -14.36
C ALA A 661 21.15 -4.92 -13.30
N THR A 662 19.91 -4.64 -13.70
CA THR A 662 18.83 -4.01 -12.95
C THR A 662 17.59 -4.91 -12.98
N ASP A 663 16.69 -4.74 -12.00
CA ASP A 663 15.39 -5.42 -11.95
C ASP A 663 14.31 -4.75 -12.82
N THR A 664 14.61 -3.56 -13.35
CA THR A 664 13.68 -2.71 -14.10
C THR A 664 14.31 -2.30 -15.44
N GLY A 665 13.52 -2.32 -16.53
CA GLY A 665 13.92 -1.81 -17.84
C GLY A 665 13.22 -2.48 -19.04
N VAL A 666 13.10 -1.76 -20.16
CA VAL A 666 12.52 -2.30 -21.41
C VAL A 666 13.57 -3.13 -22.17
N LEU A 667 13.21 -4.37 -22.52
CA LEU A 667 14.06 -5.26 -23.31
C LEU A 667 13.79 -5.09 -24.81
N PHE A 668 12.53 -5.12 -25.21
CA PHE A 668 12.06 -5.03 -26.59
C PHE A 668 10.73 -4.27 -26.62
N ALA A 669 10.50 -3.49 -27.67
CA ALA A 669 9.20 -2.87 -27.93
C ALA A 669 8.98 -2.61 -29.42
N LEU A 670 7.72 -2.52 -29.82
CA LEU A 670 7.29 -1.91 -31.08
C LEU A 670 6.73 -0.51 -30.79
N VAL A 671 7.03 0.45 -31.65
CA VAL A 671 6.54 1.84 -31.55
C VAL A 671 6.09 2.30 -32.94
N THR A 672 4.91 2.94 -33.04
CA THR A 672 4.38 3.44 -34.32
C THR A 672 5.02 4.79 -34.72
N GLU A 673 4.47 5.48 -35.73
CA GLU A 673 4.90 6.85 -36.05
C GLU A 673 4.19 7.91 -35.18
N GLU A 674 3.02 7.56 -34.62
CA GLU A 674 2.23 8.31 -33.65
C GLU A 674 2.75 8.16 -32.20
N ALA A 675 3.90 7.51 -32.03
CA ALA A 675 4.56 7.20 -30.75
C ALA A 675 3.78 6.29 -29.77
N SER A 676 2.71 5.61 -30.21
CA SER A 676 2.09 4.56 -29.40
C SER A 676 3.01 3.33 -29.31
N VAL A 677 2.86 2.53 -28.25
CA VAL A 677 3.71 1.35 -27.95
C VAL A 677 2.86 0.07 -28.00
N PRO A 678 2.42 -0.40 -29.19
CA PRO A 678 1.44 -1.48 -29.31
C PRO A 678 1.90 -2.84 -28.75
N LEU A 679 3.22 -3.03 -28.56
CA LEU A 679 3.79 -4.22 -27.92
C LEU A 679 5.04 -3.84 -27.13
N SER A 680 5.13 -4.26 -25.87
CA SER A 680 6.37 -4.15 -25.09
C SER A 680 6.67 -5.38 -24.24
N LEU A 681 7.97 -5.63 -24.05
CA LEU A 681 8.57 -6.61 -23.17
C LEU A 681 9.49 -5.89 -22.20
N SER A 682 9.21 -5.97 -20.90
CA SER A 682 9.98 -5.27 -19.87
C SER A 682 10.18 -6.08 -18.60
N LEU A 683 11.20 -5.66 -17.85
CA LEU A 683 11.48 -6.08 -16.49
C LEU A 683 10.86 -5.06 -15.54
N ILE A 684 10.16 -5.53 -14.50
CA ILE A 684 9.61 -4.69 -13.42
C ILE A 684 9.80 -5.37 -12.06
N ASP A 685 9.76 -4.58 -10.98
CA ASP A 685 9.95 -5.05 -9.60
C ASP A 685 8.69 -4.99 -8.72
N TYR A 686 7.52 -4.71 -9.31
CA TYR A 686 6.25 -4.61 -8.60
C TYR A 686 5.07 -5.22 -9.39
N HIS A 687 4.02 -5.60 -8.65
CA HIS A 687 2.73 -6.05 -9.17
C HIS A 687 1.72 -4.92 -8.95
N SER A 688 1.20 -4.32 -10.02
CA SER A 688 0.31 -3.15 -9.99
C SER A 688 -0.92 -3.35 -9.09
N THR A 689 -1.79 -4.30 -9.45
CA THR A 689 -3.08 -4.53 -8.77
C THR A 689 -2.95 -5.02 -7.33
N LYS A 690 -2.01 -5.93 -7.06
CA LYS A 690 -1.76 -6.48 -5.71
C LYS A 690 -0.87 -5.58 -4.82
N LYS A 691 -0.38 -4.45 -5.34
CA LYS A 691 0.57 -3.50 -4.70
C LYS A 691 1.74 -4.22 -3.97
N LEU A 692 2.29 -5.25 -4.61
CA LEU A 692 3.34 -6.14 -4.07
C LEU A 692 4.69 -5.88 -4.74
N LYS A 693 5.79 -5.81 -3.99
CA LYS A 693 7.16 -5.82 -4.55
C LYS A 693 7.64 -7.25 -4.85
N GLN A 694 7.83 -7.56 -6.12
CA GLN A 694 8.33 -8.84 -6.64
C GLN A 694 8.82 -8.65 -8.09
N GLN A 695 9.88 -9.35 -8.48
CA GLN A 695 10.47 -9.23 -9.82
C GLN A 695 9.70 -10.05 -10.86
N PHE A 696 9.34 -9.41 -11.98
CA PHE A 696 8.62 -10.03 -13.10
C PHE A 696 9.27 -9.68 -14.45
N VAL A 697 9.19 -10.62 -15.39
CA VAL A 697 9.15 -10.31 -16.82
C VAL A 697 7.68 -10.12 -17.20
N ILE A 698 7.35 -9.00 -17.83
CA ILE A 698 6.00 -8.73 -18.33
C ILE A 698 5.98 -8.56 -19.85
N LEU A 699 4.90 -9.04 -20.45
CA LEU A 699 4.50 -8.80 -21.82
C LEU A 699 3.23 -7.94 -21.79
N ALA A 700 3.25 -6.81 -22.49
CA ALA A 700 2.14 -5.87 -22.53
C ALA A 700 1.76 -5.49 -23.96
N LEU A 701 0.45 -5.32 -24.20
CA LEU A 701 -0.11 -4.74 -25.41
C LEU A 701 -0.67 -3.36 -25.03
N GLU A 702 -0.13 -2.32 -25.66
CA GLU A 702 -0.26 -0.93 -25.22
C GLU A 702 0.06 -0.77 -23.71
N HIS A 703 -0.99 -0.56 -22.90
CA HIS A 703 -0.96 -0.35 -21.46
C HIS A 703 -1.44 -1.58 -20.66
N THR A 704 -1.95 -2.62 -21.32
CA THR A 704 -2.49 -3.83 -20.69
C THR A 704 -1.42 -4.91 -20.55
N VAL A 705 -1.22 -5.44 -19.34
CA VAL A 705 -0.24 -6.52 -19.11
C VAL A 705 -0.90 -7.87 -19.41
N VAL A 706 -0.78 -8.32 -20.65
CA VAL A 706 -1.40 -9.55 -21.15
C VAL A 706 -0.81 -10.83 -20.54
N SER A 707 0.49 -10.85 -20.20
CA SER A 707 1.11 -11.98 -19.52
C SER A 707 2.31 -11.57 -18.66
N ARG A 708 2.57 -12.32 -17.58
CA ARG A 708 3.68 -12.09 -16.64
C ARG A 708 4.28 -13.38 -16.11
N LEU A 709 5.55 -13.34 -15.73
CA LEU A 709 6.22 -14.44 -15.03
C LEU A 709 7.16 -13.90 -13.96
N ALA A 710 6.99 -14.39 -12.73
CA ALA A 710 7.84 -14.04 -11.60
C ALA A 710 9.20 -14.75 -11.70
N ILE A 711 10.30 -14.00 -11.61
CA ILE A 711 11.67 -14.55 -11.71
C ILE A 711 12.70 -13.67 -10.99
N ASN A 712 13.74 -14.27 -10.42
CA ASN A 712 14.82 -13.55 -9.76
C ASN A 712 15.88 -13.08 -10.77
N LEU A 713 15.69 -11.88 -11.32
CA LEU A 713 16.53 -11.24 -12.33
C LEU A 713 17.93 -10.85 -11.82
N CYS A 714 18.11 -10.81 -10.49
CA CYS A 714 19.33 -10.31 -9.84
C CYS A 714 20.32 -11.42 -9.42
N ASP A 715 20.13 -12.66 -9.89
CA ASP A 715 20.94 -13.82 -9.47
C ASP A 715 22.25 -14.01 -10.26
N LYS A 716 22.49 -13.17 -11.27
CA LYS A 716 23.64 -13.13 -12.21
C LYS A 716 23.67 -14.24 -13.27
N LYS A 717 22.63 -15.05 -13.43
CA LYS A 717 22.54 -16.03 -14.52
C LYS A 717 22.09 -15.39 -15.83
N GLU A 718 22.24 -16.15 -16.90
CA GLU A 718 21.63 -15.88 -18.20
C GLU A 718 20.25 -16.56 -18.21
N HIS A 719 19.21 -15.81 -18.54
CA HIS A 719 17.83 -16.29 -18.67
C HIS A 719 17.41 -16.29 -20.13
N SER A 720 16.66 -17.30 -20.57
CA SER A 720 16.09 -17.38 -21.92
C SER A 720 14.63 -16.92 -21.91
N VAL A 721 14.36 -15.74 -22.46
CA VAL A 721 12.99 -15.21 -22.67
C VAL A 721 12.54 -15.53 -24.09
N ASP A 722 11.53 -16.39 -24.22
CA ASP A 722 10.94 -16.79 -25.50
C ASP A 722 9.51 -16.28 -25.60
N ILE A 723 9.17 -15.62 -26.71
CA ILE A 723 7.85 -15.04 -26.94
C ILE A 723 7.35 -15.39 -28.33
N LEU A 724 6.09 -15.82 -28.41
CA LEU A 724 5.36 -16.07 -29.63
C LEU A 724 4.01 -15.33 -29.59
N LEU A 725 3.77 -14.45 -30.55
CA LEU A 725 2.47 -13.82 -30.80
C LEU A 725 2.02 -14.09 -32.25
N LYS A 726 0.73 -14.43 -32.39
CA LYS A 726 -0.06 -14.52 -33.63
C LYS A 726 -1.51 -14.16 -33.27
N LYS A 727 -2.37 -13.97 -34.28
CA LYS A 727 -3.80 -13.62 -34.11
C LYS A 727 -4.51 -14.35 -32.96
N ASP A 728 -4.41 -15.68 -32.91
CA ASP A 728 -5.14 -16.51 -31.94
C ASP A 728 -4.19 -17.21 -30.92
N GLN A 729 -2.95 -16.73 -30.77
CA GLN A 729 -1.93 -17.37 -29.93
C GLN A 729 -0.95 -16.37 -29.32
N LEU A 730 -0.96 -16.28 -27.98
CA LEU A 730 0.08 -15.61 -27.19
C LEU A 730 0.78 -16.62 -26.28
N SER A 731 2.11 -16.55 -26.16
CA SER A 731 2.91 -17.35 -25.24
C SER A 731 4.16 -16.58 -24.83
N LEU A 732 4.22 -16.12 -23.58
CA LEU A 732 5.44 -15.73 -22.88
C LEU A 732 6.04 -16.95 -22.17
N ARG A 733 7.36 -17.15 -22.30
CA ARG A 733 8.12 -18.13 -21.50
C ARG A 733 9.44 -17.53 -21.02
N VAL A 734 9.86 -17.91 -19.82
CA VAL A 734 11.22 -17.63 -19.31
C VAL A 734 11.79 -18.89 -18.69
N ASP A 735 13.03 -19.24 -19.06
CA ASP A 735 13.72 -20.48 -18.65
C ASP A 735 12.87 -21.76 -18.88
N GLY A 736 12.04 -21.74 -19.93
CA GLY A 736 11.10 -22.80 -20.30
C GLY A 736 9.76 -22.80 -19.55
N MET A 737 9.65 -22.07 -18.43
CA MET A 737 8.40 -21.88 -17.68
C MET A 737 7.47 -20.93 -18.44
N ALA A 738 6.17 -21.22 -18.48
CA ALA A 738 5.18 -20.35 -19.11
C ALA A 738 4.72 -19.23 -18.16
N GLY A 739 4.45 -18.05 -18.71
CA GLY A 739 3.84 -16.94 -17.97
C GLY A 739 2.37 -17.18 -17.65
N GLU A 740 1.90 -16.55 -16.58
CA GLU A 740 0.48 -16.41 -16.24
C GLU A 740 -0.18 -15.43 -17.23
N SER A 741 -1.41 -15.71 -17.65
CA SER A 741 -2.26 -14.78 -18.42
C SER A 741 -3.16 -14.03 -17.45
N GLU A 742 -3.25 -12.70 -17.56
CA GLU A 742 -4.21 -11.93 -16.74
C GLU A 742 -5.55 -11.69 -17.44
N LEU A 743 -5.60 -11.80 -18.77
CA LEU A 743 -6.81 -11.61 -19.58
C LEU A 743 -7.60 -12.89 -19.80
N SER A 744 -8.92 -12.76 -19.94
CA SER A 744 -9.80 -13.78 -20.50
C SER A 744 -9.56 -13.97 -22.01
N ALA A 745 -10.12 -15.04 -22.58
CA ALA A 745 -9.91 -15.37 -23.99
C ALA A 745 -10.43 -14.29 -24.96
N SER A 746 -11.54 -13.62 -24.62
CA SER A 746 -12.11 -12.52 -25.44
C SER A 746 -11.28 -11.25 -25.35
N GLU A 747 -10.92 -10.80 -24.14
CA GLU A 747 -10.08 -9.61 -23.95
C GLU A 747 -8.70 -9.78 -24.62
N LEU A 748 -8.18 -11.01 -24.66
CA LEU A 748 -6.97 -11.36 -25.38
C LEU A 748 -7.16 -11.29 -26.91
N GLU A 749 -8.27 -11.77 -27.47
CA GLU A 749 -8.56 -11.64 -28.92
C GLU A 749 -8.74 -10.16 -29.31
N ASP A 750 -9.46 -9.37 -28.51
CA ASP A 750 -9.60 -7.93 -28.70
C ASP A 750 -8.23 -7.23 -28.70
N SER A 751 -7.38 -7.51 -27.70
CA SER A 751 -6.03 -6.93 -27.58
C SER A 751 -5.11 -7.34 -28.75
N LEU A 752 -5.21 -8.58 -29.23
CA LEU A 752 -4.46 -9.06 -30.39
C LEU A 752 -4.97 -8.45 -31.71
N SER A 753 -6.24 -8.03 -31.78
CA SER A 753 -6.78 -7.29 -32.93
C SER A 753 -6.27 -5.83 -33.00
N ILE A 754 -6.06 -5.19 -31.85
CA ILE A 754 -5.42 -3.87 -31.75
C ILE A 754 -3.96 -3.96 -32.22
N LEU A 755 -3.26 -5.04 -31.84
CA LEU A 755 -1.91 -5.31 -32.35
C LEU A 755 -1.90 -5.56 -33.87
N ASP A 756 -2.85 -6.32 -34.43
CA ASP A 756 -2.97 -6.54 -35.88
C ASP A 756 -3.10 -5.20 -36.64
N SER A 757 -4.04 -4.34 -36.23
CA SER A 757 -4.23 -3.04 -36.87
C SER A 757 -2.99 -2.13 -36.74
N SER A 758 -2.29 -2.18 -35.61
CA SER A 758 -1.01 -1.49 -35.41
C SER A 758 0.12 -2.03 -36.29
N LEU A 759 0.11 -3.33 -36.63
CA LEU A 759 1.11 -3.95 -37.51
C LEU A 759 0.83 -3.73 -39.01
N GLN A 760 -0.29 -3.10 -39.37
CA GLN A 760 -0.59 -2.66 -40.74
C GLN A 760 0.09 -1.32 -41.08
N SER A 761 0.57 -0.57 -40.07
CA SER A 761 1.36 0.67 -40.24
C SER A 761 2.87 0.45 -40.07
N THR A 762 3.67 1.51 -40.23
CA THR A 762 5.14 1.48 -40.20
C THR A 762 5.71 1.44 -38.77
N VAL A 763 5.65 0.26 -38.14
CA VAL A 763 6.24 0.03 -36.80
C VAL A 763 7.78 0.02 -36.81
N LYS A 764 8.36 0.72 -35.83
CA LYS A 764 9.79 0.72 -35.51
C LYS A 764 10.05 -0.22 -34.34
N THR A 765 11.07 -1.06 -34.44
CA THR A 765 11.44 -2.04 -33.41
C THR A 765 12.55 -1.47 -32.53
N TYR A 766 12.30 -1.36 -31.23
CA TYR A 766 13.23 -0.84 -30.23
C TYR A 766 13.78 -1.97 -29.36
N VAL A 767 15.06 -1.87 -28.98
CA VAL A 767 15.75 -2.82 -28.09
C VAL A 767 16.54 -2.07 -27.02
N GLY A 768 16.30 -2.39 -25.75
CA GLY A 768 17.00 -1.81 -24.59
C GLY A 768 16.49 -0.45 -24.11
N GLY A 769 15.31 0.00 -24.56
CA GLY A 769 14.69 1.28 -24.15
C GLY A 769 13.63 1.76 -25.14
N LEU A 770 12.99 2.89 -24.83
CA LEU A 770 11.94 3.55 -25.63
C LEU A 770 12.34 4.99 -25.98
N PRO A 771 11.77 5.60 -27.05
CA PRO A 771 12.01 6.99 -27.41
C PRO A 771 11.43 7.96 -26.35
N GLY A 772 11.92 9.19 -26.35
CA GLY A 772 11.59 10.19 -25.33
C GLY A 772 10.34 11.04 -25.60
N GLU A 773 9.70 10.89 -26.75
CA GLU A 773 8.56 11.70 -27.16
C GLU A 773 7.25 11.09 -26.63
N HIS A 774 6.45 11.94 -25.98
CA HIS A 774 5.18 11.64 -25.29
C HIS A 774 5.28 10.75 -24.03
N PRO A 775 4.39 10.98 -23.03
CA PRO A 775 4.26 10.12 -21.85
C PRO A 775 3.53 8.82 -22.21
N VAL A 776 3.84 7.78 -21.45
CA VAL A 776 3.09 6.51 -21.35
C VAL A 776 2.80 6.31 -19.87
#